data_AF-A0A2V0NRG4-F1
#
_entry.id   AF-A0A2V0NRG4-F1
#
_cell.length_a   1.000
_cell.length_b   1.000
_cell.length_c   1.000
_cell.angle_alpha   90.00
_cell.angle_beta   90.00
_cell.angle_gamma   90.00
#
_symmetry.space_group_name_H-M   'P 1'
#
loop_
_entity.id
_entity.type
_entity.pdbx_description
1 polymer ?
#
loop_
_entity_poly.entity_id
_entity_poly.type
_entity_poly.pdbx_seq_one_letter_code
_entity_poly.pdbx_strand_id
1 'polypeptide(L)'
;MSAPSRWPRAPPRGSPPPRLRLDGPRIVDASSGQPVGLKAMNWFGLNTDQMAPDGLWAGGSDTATDFLEIVYQIKLLGFNAVRLPFRFQDLGKTAPDKTRRCKNSPEWVLKRRVTDPRLIPIQRQLPPRPFALQRQGGEGACNSYLPAGTGLDRLLWTMQVMNSHGLYVILDYHGSSGATLEMDSVATAERFASKWAEVWRAVACVPGFASDVAGRVVIDILNEPDMLKLTWGPLQPLKQPSPNWATLAIAAMDTLYAQTPGDVIFMISGTGQTKFGTNWGNGFVTNPATLAQYQLADPNPFFRELIRKPYVNRVVLGPHCYPPTITGLTFLGSTLWNQLTNSVGYLQTKGYCWDPDNPGAFAVRTAPPRRGGGAGAGTAGTMTAAAAPPRPPGAGAAAGGNATAPAPVGTAAGAQAPGGAGSSGSSSSGGSSGAASSGKAGAGALGSGVKPVKAAGRDGQGALHGHGEAHGSVKRAAKRHGDAEAAAEEGEEPGEHRRRRRARGAEEEEDGGSAAEASNEASPAAGPAPAAAAAAPAAAADTAAAAAPVDADALPAPQRRLLSDGDGDEVAAAGVQCVRFPIVIGEFGSFFEQPNDVQWMSDFATWLANQQSAVGAPIGWAFWAYNANSGDTGGIVNGNWQTLMWVKLRFLVDRMGLRPWYL
;
A
#
# COMPACT_ATOMS: atom_id res chain seq x y z
N MET A 1 33.07 4.86 -7.90
CA MET A 1 32.84 3.62 -8.68
C MET A 1 31.97 3.98 -9.87
N SER A 2 32.15 3.33 -11.02
CA SER A 2 31.44 3.70 -12.25
C SER A 2 30.00 3.18 -12.27
N ALA A 3 29.08 3.95 -12.83
CA ALA A 3 27.72 3.50 -13.14
C ALA A 3 27.76 2.34 -14.17
N PRO A 4 26.74 1.46 -14.22
CA PRO A 4 26.67 0.40 -15.21
C PRO A 4 26.78 0.96 -16.64
N SER A 5 27.63 0.34 -17.47
CA SER A 5 28.11 0.88 -18.75
C SER A 5 27.06 0.99 -19.88
N ARG A 6 25.78 0.74 -19.56
CA ARG A 6 24.63 0.88 -20.47
C ARG A 6 23.51 1.72 -19.85
N TRP A 7 23.79 2.47 -18.77
CA TRP A 7 22.78 3.30 -18.12
C TRP A 7 22.11 4.25 -19.15
N PRO A 8 20.79 4.16 -19.36
CA PRO A 8 20.09 5.10 -20.22
C PRO A 8 20.31 6.52 -19.70
N ARG A 9 20.40 7.52 -20.59
CA ARG A 9 20.56 8.94 -20.20
C ARG A 9 19.59 9.27 -19.06
N ALA A 10 20.13 9.66 -17.92
CA ALA A 10 19.35 9.94 -16.72
C ALA A 10 18.21 10.91 -17.05
N PRO A 11 17.03 10.73 -16.44
CA PRO A 11 15.87 11.55 -16.78
C PRO A 11 16.13 13.04 -16.50
N PRO A 12 15.42 13.95 -17.17
CA PRO A 12 15.44 15.36 -16.81
C PRO A 12 15.18 15.52 -15.31
N ARG A 13 16.05 16.27 -14.62
CA ARG A 13 16.08 16.36 -13.15
C ARG A 13 14.72 16.71 -12.53
N GLY A 14 13.92 17.49 -13.24
CA GLY A 14 12.58 17.88 -12.83
C GLY A 14 12.57 18.61 -11.49
N SER A 15 11.61 18.26 -10.64
CA SER A 15 11.42 18.85 -9.31
C SER A 15 11.16 17.75 -8.28
N PRO A 16 12.22 17.06 -7.79
CA PRO A 16 12.10 16.10 -6.70
C PRO A 16 11.48 16.73 -5.45
N PRO A 17 10.79 15.95 -4.60
CA PRO A 17 10.24 16.46 -3.35
C PRO A 17 11.38 16.86 -2.38
N PRO A 18 11.08 17.42 -1.20
CA PRO A 18 12.10 17.57 -0.16
C PRO A 18 12.73 16.22 0.25
N ARG A 19 13.86 16.23 0.97
CA ARG A 19 14.39 15.00 1.59
C ARG A 19 13.54 14.67 2.82
N LEU A 20 13.21 13.41 3.03
CA LEU A 20 12.59 12.93 4.28
C LEU A 20 13.63 12.81 5.39
N ARG A 21 13.20 13.08 6.62
CA ARG A 21 13.88 12.73 7.88
C ARG A 21 12.84 12.13 8.83
N LEU A 22 13.22 11.11 9.59
CA LEU A 22 12.38 10.62 10.68
C LEU A 22 12.70 11.41 11.96
N ASP A 23 11.67 11.70 12.74
CA ASP A 23 11.71 12.59 13.90
C ASP A 23 10.85 12.00 15.03
N GLY A 24 11.39 10.96 15.67
CA GLY A 24 10.64 10.06 16.54
C GLY A 24 9.47 9.43 15.76
N PRO A 25 8.21 9.56 16.21
CA PRO A 25 7.04 8.97 15.54
C PRO A 25 6.60 9.70 14.25
N ARG A 26 7.32 10.75 13.84
CA ARG A 26 6.96 11.63 12.72
C ARG A 26 7.88 11.42 11.52
N ILE A 27 7.32 11.57 10.32
CA ILE A 27 8.10 11.83 9.11
C ILE A 27 8.04 13.33 8.86
N VAL A 28 9.18 13.97 8.59
CA VAL A 28 9.29 15.40 8.29
C VAL A 28 10.12 15.66 7.04
N ASP A 29 9.92 16.81 6.42
CA ASP A 29 10.89 17.43 5.52
C ASP A 29 12.17 17.75 6.32
N ALA A 30 13.30 17.21 5.87
CA ALA A 30 14.61 17.38 6.50
C ALA A 30 15.08 18.85 6.50
N SER A 31 14.59 19.68 5.57
CA SER A 31 15.00 21.08 5.38
C SER A 31 14.12 22.09 6.13
N SER A 32 12.79 21.96 6.05
CA SER A 32 11.85 22.87 6.71
C SER A 32 11.35 22.38 8.08
N GLY A 33 11.59 21.11 8.42
CA GLY A 33 11.05 20.46 9.62
C GLY A 33 9.54 20.20 9.56
N GLN A 34 8.85 20.54 8.46
CA GLN A 34 7.40 20.38 8.35
C GLN A 34 6.98 18.91 8.27
N PRO A 35 5.92 18.48 8.96
CA PRO A 35 5.46 17.09 8.91
C PRO A 35 4.98 16.65 7.53
N VAL A 36 5.42 15.47 7.08
CA VAL A 36 5.12 14.91 5.75
C VAL A 36 4.34 13.61 5.89
N GLY A 37 3.07 13.63 5.49
CA GLY A 37 2.27 12.41 5.32
C GLY A 37 2.47 11.87 3.92
N LEU A 38 3.04 10.67 3.78
CA LEU A 38 3.12 9.98 2.48
C LEU A 38 1.70 9.55 2.06
N LYS A 39 1.18 10.11 0.96
CA LYS A 39 -0.10 9.75 0.36
C LYS A 39 0.23 9.01 -0.93
N ALA A 40 0.47 7.71 -0.80
CA ALA A 40 1.02 6.88 -1.85
C ALA A 40 -0.06 6.12 -2.63
N MET A 41 0.26 5.78 -3.87
CA MET A 41 -0.47 4.82 -4.69
C MET A 41 0.37 3.57 -4.89
N ASN A 42 -0.16 2.37 -4.66
CA ASN A 42 0.49 1.13 -5.08
C ASN A 42 0.30 0.93 -6.59
N TRP A 43 1.39 0.76 -7.34
CA TRP A 43 1.35 0.50 -8.78
C TRP A 43 2.28 -0.67 -9.13
N PHE A 44 1.76 -1.88 -8.93
CA PHE A 44 2.42 -3.15 -9.26
C PHE A 44 2.64 -3.35 -10.77
N GLY A 45 3.44 -4.35 -11.12
CA GLY A 45 3.80 -4.71 -12.51
C GLY A 45 5.30 -4.85 -12.76
N LEU A 46 6.17 -4.32 -11.88
CA LEU A 46 7.60 -4.61 -11.91
C LEU A 46 7.95 -5.92 -11.18
N ASN A 47 7.02 -6.45 -10.39
CA ASN A 47 7.06 -7.79 -9.79
C ASN A 47 6.51 -8.88 -10.72
N THR A 48 6.06 -8.55 -11.93
CA THR A 48 5.52 -9.50 -12.91
C THR A 48 6.45 -9.61 -14.14
N ASP A 49 6.12 -10.49 -15.09
CA ASP A 49 6.83 -10.57 -16.38
C ASP A 49 6.73 -9.28 -17.21
N GLN A 50 5.85 -8.35 -16.83
CA GLN A 50 5.73 -7.06 -17.48
C GLN A 50 6.95 -6.19 -17.21
N MET A 51 7.59 -6.32 -16.05
CA MET A 51 8.70 -5.49 -15.56
C MET A 51 8.43 -3.99 -15.61
N ALA A 52 7.18 -3.55 -15.77
CA ALA A 52 6.78 -2.15 -15.85
C ALA A 52 5.41 -2.01 -15.19
N PRO A 53 5.04 -0.82 -14.68
CA PRO A 53 3.75 -0.66 -14.00
C PRO A 53 2.57 -1.08 -14.88
N ASP A 54 1.62 -1.82 -14.30
CA ASP A 54 0.52 -2.43 -15.03
C ASP A 54 -0.39 -1.39 -15.69
N GLY A 55 -0.84 -1.66 -16.92
CA GLY A 55 -1.76 -0.82 -17.71
C GLY A 55 -1.18 -0.16 -18.95
N LEU A 56 0.14 -0.12 -19.10
CA LEU A 56 0.82 0.54 -20.24
C LEU A 56 0.54 -0.11 -21.62
N TRP A 57 -0.24 -1.19 -21.65
CA TRP A 57 -0.75 -1.84 -22.87
C TRP A 57 -2.13 -1.34 -23.33
N ALA A 58 -2.85 -0.55 -22.53
CA ALA A 58 -4.26 -0.23 -22.75
C ALA A 58 -4.55 0.47 -24.09
N GLY A 59 -3.68 1.38 -24.53
CA GLY A 59 -3.77 2.05 -25.83
C GLY A 59 -4.88 3.11 -25.92
N GLY A 60 -5.19 3.49 -27.15
CA GLY A 60 -6.24 4.48 -27.45
C GLY A 60 -5.76 5.91 -27.28
N SER A 61 -5.60 6.38 -26.05
CA SER A 61 -5.10 7.74 -25.72
C SER A 61 -3.86 7.70 -24.84
N ASP A 62 -3.02 8.73 -24.93
CA ASP A 62 -1.83 8.87 -24.11
C ASP A 62 -2.14 9.04 -22.62
N THR A 63 -3.20 9.76 -22.26
CA THR A 63 -3.73 9.84 -20.89
C THR A 63 -4.11 8.48 -20.29
N ALA A 64 -4.32 7.43 -21.10
CA ALA A 64 -4.59 6.07 -20.65
C ALA A 64 -3.40 5.10 -20.81
N THR A 65 -2.33 5.50 -21.52
CA THR A 65 -1.27 4.58 -21.99
C THR A 65 0.14 5.03 -21.63
N ASP A 66 0.40 6.34 -21.64
CA ASP A 66 1.74 6.89 -21.50
C ASP A 66 2.13 7.00 -20.02
N PHE A 67 3.23 6.35 -19.66
CA PHE A 67 3.71 6.25 -18.29
C PHE A 67 3.87 7.63 -17.62
N LEU A 68 4.43 8.61 -18.33
CA LEU A 68 4.68 9.95 -17.79
C LEU A 68 3.39 10.73 -17.56
N GLU A 69 2.39 10.60 -18.46
CA GLU A 69 1.06 11.18 -18.28
C GLU A 69 0.30 10.52 -17.13
N ILE A 70 0.51 9.23 -16.87
CA ILE A 70 -0.08 8.55 -15.71
C ILE A 70 0.61 8.98 -14.40
N VAL A 71 1.94 9.07 -14.37
CA VAL A 71 2.69 9.62 -13.21
C VAL A 71 2.24 11.05 -12.90
N TYR A 72 2.02 11.87 -13.93
CA TYR A 72 1.50 13.23 -13.79
C TYR A 72 0.04 13.24 -13.27
N GLN A 73 -0.83 12.33 -13.75
CA GLN A 73 -2.19 12.17 -13.21
C GLN A 73 -2.20 11.75 -11.74
N ILE A 74 -1.34 10.82 -11.33
CA ILE A 74 -1.19 10.41 -9.92
C ILE A 74 -0.86 11.65 -9.06
N LYS A 75 0.04 12.52 -9.50
CA LYS A 75 0.34 13.78 -8.83
C LYS A 75 -0.85 14.75 -8.81
N LEU A 76 -1.57 14.90 -9.93
CA LEU A 76 -2.75 15.77 -10.03
C LEU A 76 -3.90 15.30 -9.11
N LEU A 77 -4.05 14.00 -8.89
CA LEU A 77 -5.01 13.43 -7.96
C LEU A 77 -4.59 13.61 -6.48
N GLY A 78 -3.45 14.23 -6.21
CA GLY A 78 -3.01 14.61 -4.87
C GLY A 78 -2.13 13.58 -4.17
N PHE A 79 -1.78 12.48 -4.83
CA PHE A 79 -0.79 11.54 -4.31
C PHE A 79 0.60 12.19 -4.39
N ASN A 80 1.38 12.08 -3.32
CA ASN A 80 2.75 12.62 -3.26
C ASN A 80 3.81 11.51 -3.29
N ALA A 81 3.39 10.26 -3.48
CA ALA A 81 4.25 9.09 -3.44
C ALA A 81 3.70 7.93 -4.30
N VAL A 82 4.55 6.97 -4.65
CA VAL A 82 4.19 5.69 -5.28
C VAL A 82 4.90 4.56 -4.55
N ARG A 83 4.18 3.48 -4.21
CA ARG A 83 4.77 2.20 -3.79
C ARG A 83 4.85 1.29 -5.02
N LEU A 84 6.03 0.72 -5.24
CA LEU A 84 6.47 0.15 -6.51
C LEU A 84 6.96 -1.30 -6.31
N PRO A 85 6.05 -2.29 -6.29
CA PRO A 85 6.34 -3.71 -6.20
C PRO A 85 7.30 -4.21 -7.30
N PHE A 86 8.41 -4.85 -6.89
CA PHE A 86 9.39 -5.52 -7.76
C PHE A 86 9.86 -6.88 -7.17
N ARG A 87 10.57 -7.69 -7.97
CA ARG A 87 11.17 -8.97 -7.54
C ARG A 87 12.60 -9.13 -8.01
N PHE A 88 13.49 -9.68 -7.17
CA PHE A 88 14.90 -9.89 -7.57
C PHE A 88 15.02 -10.84 -8.77
N GLN A 89 14.20 -11.90 -8.83
CA GLN A 89 14.22 -12.85 -9.95
C GLN A 89 13.86 -12.22 -11.31
N ASP A 90 13.20 -11.06 -11.34
CA ASP A 90 12.80 -10.39 -12.57
C ASP A 90 13.83 -9.33 -13.02
N LEU A 91 14.67 -8.82 -12.10
CA LEU A 91 15.65 -7.75 -12.38
C LEU A 91 16.70 -8.15 -13.41
N GLY A 92 17.10 -9.43 -13.46
CA GLY A 92 18.10 -9.94 -14.42
C GLY A 92 17.53 -10.25 -15.82
N LYS A 93 16.21 -10.18 -16.02
CA LYS A 93 15.55 -10.49 -17.29
C LYS A 93 15.53 -9.27 -18.21
N THR A 94 15.43 -9.48 -19.52
CA THR A 94 15.24 -8.41 -20.50
C THR A 94 13.88 -7.74 -20.32
N ALA A 95 13.87 -6.43 -20.10
CA ALA A 95 12.64 -5.66 -19.96
C ALA A 95 11.86 -5.59 -21.29
N PRO A 96 10.57 -5.99 -21.35
CA PRO A 96 9.81 -5.95 -22.60
C PRO A 96 9.59 -4.53 -23.13
N ASP A 97 9.45 -4.42 -24.45
CA ASP A 97 8.99 -3.19 -25.09
C ASP A 97 7.51 -2.90 -24.76
N LYS A 98 7.28 -1.69 -24.26
CA LYS A 98 5.96 -1.16 -23.89
C LYS A 98 5.50 -0.04 -24.84
N THR A 99 6.19 0.19 -25.95
CA THR A 99 5.78 1.15 -26.99
C THR A 99 4.40 0.76 -27.52
N ARG A 100 3.43 1.69 -27.49
CA ARG A 100 2.05 1.41 -27.92
C ARG A 100 1.43 2.57 -28.69
N ARG A 101 0.54 2.23 -29.62
CA ARG A 101 -0.23 3.22 -30.39
C ARG A 101 -1.26 3.91 -29.50
N CYS A 102 -1.15 5.23 -29.46
CA CYS A 102 -2.01 6.13 -28.70
C CYS A 102 -2.20 7.43 -29.49
N LYS A 103 -3.33 8.11 -29.29
CA LYS A 103 -3.54 9.49 -29.75
C LYS A 103 -3.18 10.48 -28.66
N ASN A 104 -2.76 11.68 -29.04
CA ASN A 104 -2.54 12.79 -28.13
C ASN A 104 -3.88 13.29 -27.58
N SER A 105 -4.00 13.39 -26.26
CA SER A 105 -5.19 13.95 -25.61
C SER A 105 -5.08 15.47 -25.53
N PRO A 106 -6.07 16.26 -26.00
CA PRO A 106 -6.08 17.69 -25.72
C PRO A 106 -6.23 17.93 -24.22
N GLU A 107 -5.62 18.99 -23.68
CA GLU A 107 -5.46 19.18 -22.23
C GLU A 107 -6.78 19.14 -21.44
N TRP A 108 -7.89 19.59 -22.04
CA TRP A 108 -9.20 19.54 -21.40
C TRP A 108 -9.67 18.10 -21.07
N VAL A 109 -9.24 17.09 -21.82
CA VAL A 109 -9.52 15.67 -21.54
C VAL A 109 -8.81 15.24 -20.27
N LEU A 110 -7.52 15.58 -20.14
CA LEU A 110 -6.74 15.32 -18.93
C LEU A 110 -7.35 16.08 -17.73
N LYS A 111 -7.62 17.38 -17.88
CA LYS A 111 -8.25 18.21 -16.85
C LYS A 111 -9.60 17.62 -16.39
N ARG A 112 -10.45 17.19 -17.32
CA ARG A 112 -11.72 16.50 -17.01
C ARG A 112 -11.52 15.15 -16.34
N ARG A 113 -10.48 14.39 -16.71
CA ARG A 113 -10.14 13.09 -16.11
C ARG A 113 -9.65 13.20 -14.67
N VAL A 114 -8.96 14.29 -14.31
CA VAL A 114 -8.41 14.52 -12.94
C VAL A 114 -9.21 15.53 -12.09
N THR A 115 -10.45 15.84 -12.45
CA THR A 115 -11.35 16.70 -11.66
C THR A 115 -12.56 15.89 -11.22
N ASP A 116 -12.98 16.01 -9.95
CA ASP A 116 -14.24 15.44 -9.49
C ASP A 116 -15.38 15.96 -10.40
N PRO A 117 -16.18 15.08 -11.04
CA PRO A 117 -17.25 15.49 -11.95
C PRO A 117 -18.26 16.47 -11.34
N ARG A 118 -18.40 16.50 -10.00
CA ARG A 118 -19.24 17.46 -9.26
C ARG A 118 -18.73 18.90 -9.30
N LEU A 119 -17.46 19.12 -9.68
CA LEU A 119 -16.78 20.42 -9.70
C LEU A 119 -16.52 20.95 -11.12
N ILE A 120 -17.13 20.34 -12.14
CA ILE A 120 -17.00 20.76 -13.54
C ILE A 120 -18.14 21.75 -13.87
N PRO A 121 -17.86 22.92 -14.46
CA PRO A 121 -16.58 23.38 -15.00
C PRO A 121 -15.69 24.13 -13.99
N ILE A 122 -14.49 23.61 -13.72
CA ILE A 122 -13.48 24.31 -12.93
C ILE A 122 -12.65 25.28 -13.78
N GLN A 123 -12.53 26.53 -13.35
CA GLN A 123 -11.80 27.58 -14.08
C GLN A 123 -10.27 27.53 -13.89
N ARG A 124 -9.76 27.01 -12.75
CA ARG A 124 -8.31 26.88 -12.48
C ARG A 124 -7.58 26.15 -13.62
N GLN A 125 -6.37 26.59 -13.97
CA GLN A 125 -5.48 25.89 -14.90
C GLN A 125 -4.82 24.68 -14.21
N LEU A 126 -4.41 23.66 -14.98
CA LEU A 126 -3.60 22.58 -14.42
C LEU A 126 -2.21 23.12 -14.02
N PRO A 127 -1.62 22.65 -12.90
CA PRO A 127 -0.20 22.86 -12.61
C PRO A 127 0.69 22.38 -13.78
N PRO A 128 1.83 23.02 -14.08
CA PRO A 128 2.68 22.56 -15.17
C PRO A 128 3.26 21.15 -14.91
N ARG A 129 3.50 20.40 -15.99
CA ARG A 129 4.29 19.15 -15.94
C ARG A 129 5.72 19.47 -15.47
N PRO A 130 6.30 18.72 -14.51
CA PRO A 130 7.69 18.94 -14.05
C PRO A 130 8.73 18.86 -15.18
N PHE A 131 8.51 17.97 -16.14
CA PHE A 131 9.16 17.92 -17.45
C PHE A 131 8.31 17.07 -18.40
N ALA A 132 8.77 16.92 -19.65
CA ALA A 132 8.23 15.98 -20.62
C ALA A 132 9.37 15.11 -21.21
N LEU A 133 9.03 13.91 -21.67
CA LEU A 133 9.93 13.03 -22.41
C LEU A 133 9.48 12.94 -23.87
N GLN A 134 10.43 13.00 -24.79
CA GLN A 134 10.13 12.95 -26.22
C GLN A 134 9.81 11.52 -26.66
N ARG A 135 8.64 11.32 -27.28
CA ARG A 135 8.21 10.05 -27.85
C ARG A 135 8.93 9.82 -29.20
N GLN A 136 9.69 8.73 -29.32
CA GLN A 136 10.34 8.36 -30.58
C GLN A 136 9.26 7.92 -31.58
N GLY A 137 9.16 8.62 -32.72
CA GLY A 137 8.07 8.42 -33.69
C GLY A 137 6.86 9.34 -33.50
N GLY A 138 6.84 10.21 -32.49
CA GLY A 138 5.80 11.25 -32.33
C GLY A 138 4.45 10.73 -31.82
N GLU A 139 3.37 11.21 -32.42
CA GLU A 139 2.01 10.72 -32.10
C GLU A 139 1.84 9.28 -32.60
N GLY A 140 1.27 8.41 -31.75
CA GLY A 140 1.22 6.97 -32.02
C GLY A 140 2.35 6.14 -31.37
N ALA A 141 3.23 6.75 -30.57
CA ALA A 141 4.34 6.06 -29.93
C ALA A 141 4.46 6.33 -28.41
N CYS A 142 3.39 6.12 -27.64
CA CYS A 142 3.44 6.19 -26.18
C CYS A 142 4.47 5.21 -25.62
N ASN A 143 5.11 5.57 -24.50
CA ASN A 143 6.13 4.77 -23.81
C ASN A 143 7.42 4.47 -24.61
N SER A 144 7.60 5.01 -25.82
CA SER A 144 8.81 4.81 -26.65
C SER A 144 10.11 5.36 -26.06
N TYR A 145 10.02 6.16 -25.00
CA TYR A 145 11.15 6.64 -24.19
C TYR A 145 11.52 5.69 -23.04
N LEU A 146 10.71 4.66 -22.73
CA LEU A 146 11.01 3.71 -21.67
C LEU A 146 12.24 2.88 -22.08
N PRO A 147 13.31 2.85 -21.27
CA PRO A 147 14.58 2.28 -21.74
C PRO A 147 14.49 0.79 -22.06
N ALA A 148 15.19 0.36 -23.11
CA ALA A 148 15.54 -1.05 -23.28
C ALA A 148 16.65 -1.43 -22.29
N GLY A 149 16.78 -2.72 -21.97
CA GLY A 149 17.77 -3.23 -21.01
C GLY A 149 17.20 -4.34 -20.15
N THR A 150 17.62 -4.38 -18.90
CA THR A 150 17.17 -5.34 -17.89
C THR A 150 16.00 -4.83 -17.05
N GLY A 151 15.35 -5.71 -16.29
CA GLY A 151 14.39 -5.34 -15.24
C GLY A 151 15.00 -4.38 -14.20
N LEU A 152 16.29 -4.49 -13.90
CA LEU A 152 17.01 -3.56 -13.03
C LEU A 152 17.09 -2.15 -13.66
N ASP A 153 17.47 -2.04 -14.93
CA ASP A 153 17.56 -0.76 -15.64
C ASP A 153 16.21 -0.06 -15.68
N ARG A 154 15.17 -0.84 -15.96
CA ARG A 154 13.77 -0.41 -15.99
C ARG A 154 13.27 0.02 -14.60
N LEU A 155 13.53 -0.74 -13.53
CA LEU A 155 13.15 -0.39 -12.14
C LEU A 155 13.78 0.94 -11.70
N LEU A 156 15.10 1.04 -11.82
CA LEU A 156 15.87 2.20 -11.39
C LEU A 156 15.48 3.46 -12.17
N TRP A 157 15.24 3.35 -13.49
CA TRP A 157 14.77 4.47 -14.30
C TRP A 157 13.34 4.89 -13.90
N THR A 158 12.42 3.94 -13.68
CA THR A 158 11.05 4.22 -13.23
C THR A 158 11.04 4.95 -11.88
N MET A 159 11.87 4.50 -10.93
CA MET A 159 12.12 5.17 -9.65
C MET A 159 12.65 6.60 -9.86
N GLN A 160 13.69 6.80 -10.68
CA GLN A 160 14.24 8.13 -10.94
C GLN A 160 13.21 9.08 -11.56
N VAL A 161 12.35 8.61 -12.47
CA VAL A 161 11.36 9.44 -13.16
C VAL A 161 10.20 9.84 -12.25
N MET A 162 9.62 8.91 -11.48
CA MET A 162 8.58 9.24 -10.49
C MET A 162 9.09 10.29 -9.49
N ASN A 163 10.31 10.09 -9.01
CA ASN A 163 10.99 11.00 -8.10
C ASN A 163 11.27 12.37 -8.74
N SER A 164 11.78 12.42 -9.97
CA SER A 164 11.98 13.69 -10.71
C SER A 164 10.66 14.39 -11.05
N HIS A 165 9.53 13.67 -11.11
CA HIS A 165 8.18 14.25 -11.17
C HIS A 165 7.68 14.81 -9.83
N GLY A 166 8.45 14.66 -8.74
CA GLY A 166 8.09 15.16 -7.42
C GLY A 166 7.20 14.23 -6.61
N LEU A 167 7.40 12.91 -6.75
CA LEU A 167 6.75 11.87 -5.95
C LEU A 167 7.80 11.07 -5.18
N TYR A 168 7.61 10.83 -3.88
CA TYR A 168 8.43 9.86 -3.16
C TYR A 168 8.22 8.45 -3.72
N VAL A 169 9.23 7.57 -3.62
CA VAL A 169 9.12 6.18 -4.09
C VAL A 169 9.34 5.23 -2.92
N ILE A 170 8.42 4.31 -2.70
CA ILE A 170 8.61 3.16 -1.80
C ILE A 170 8.94 1.96 -2.71
N LEU A 171 10.19 1.53 -2.73
CA LEU A 171 10.59 0.32 -3.45
C LEU A 171 10.24 -0.89 -2.59
N ASP A 172 9.33 -1.72 -3.09
CA ASP A 172 8.79 -2.88 -2.39
C ASP A 172 9.32 -4.18 -2.99
N TYR A 173 10.07 -4.97 -2.20
CA TYR A 173 10.38 -6.35 -2.58
C TYR A 173 9.15 -7.24 -2.38
N HIS A 174 8.40 -7.40 -3.46
CA HIS A 174 7.14 -8.11 -3.51
C HIS A 174 7.40 -9.56 -3.93
N GLY A 175 7.80 -10.42 -3.00
CA GLY A 175 8.29 -11.79 -3.26
C GLY A 175 7.32 -12.79 -3.94
N SER A 176 6.26 -12.33 -4.60
CA SER A 176 5.26 -13.12 -5.32
C SER A 176 4.84 -12.45 -6.64
N SER A 177 4.27 -13.26 -7.55
CA SER A 177 3.52 -12.80 -8.72
C SER A 177 2.39 -13.77 -8.96
N GLY A 178 1.17 -13.38 -8.58
CA GLY A 178 0.06 -14.33 -8.44
C GLY A 178 0.46 -15.46 -7.48
N ALA A 179 0.26 -16.71 -7.89
CA ALA A 179 0.58 -17.89 -7.08
C ALA A 179 2.09 -18.22 -6.97
N THR A 180 2.97 -17.59 -7.76
CA THR A 180 4.40 -17.96 -7.83
C THR A 180 5.23 -17.19 -6.81
N LEU A 181 5.81 -17.91 -5.83
CA LEU A 181 6.62 -17.36 -4.72
C LEU A 181 8.13 -17.44 -4.98
N GLU A 182 8.87 -16.37 -4.65
CA GLU A 182 10.33 -16.27 -4.77
C GLU A 182 11.05 -16.78 -3.49
N MET A 183 10.78 -18.05 -3.13
CA MET A 183 11.35 -18.69 -1.94
C MET A 183 12.90 -18.76 -1.96
N ASP A 184 13.48 -18.81 -3.15
CA ASP A 184 14.91 -18.90 -3.41
C ASP A 184 15.71 -17.73 -2.81
N SER A 185 15.20 -16.49 -2.98
CA SER A 185 15.85 -15.27 -2.48
C SER A 185 15.80 -15.09 -0.97
N VAL A 186 14.89 -15.78 -0.26
CA VAL A 186 14.79 -15.76 1.21
C VAL A 186 15.37 -17.01 1.89
N ALA A 187 16.01 -17.91 1.14
CA ALA A 187 16.50 -19.20 1.64
C ALA A 187 17.54 -19.10 2.77
N THR A 188 18.35 -18.03 2.80
CA THR A 188 19.25 -17.66 3.91
C THR A 188 19.31 -16.14 4.04
N ALA A 189 19.65 -15.62 5.23
CA ALA A 189 19.74 -14.18 5.45
C ALA A 189 20.96 -13.53 4.78
N GLU A 190 22.08 -14.25 4.66
CA GLU A 190 23.23 -13.82 3.86
C GLU A 190 22.83 -13.59 2.38
N ARG A 191 22.03 -14.51 1.80
CA ARG A 191 21.58 -14.40 0.41
C ARG A 191 20.59 -13.25 0.21
N PHE A 192 19.60 -13.16 1.10
CA PHE A 192 18.60 -12.09 1.05
C PHE A 192 19.25 -10.70 1.18
N ALA A 193 20.15 -10.54 2.15
CA ALA A 193 20.94 -9.33 2.31
C ALA A 193 21.83 -9.04 1.08
N SER A 194 22.41 -10.07 0.46
CA SER A 194 23.20 -9.93 -0.78
C SER A 194 22.36 -9.48 -1.98
N LYS A 195 21.14 -9.99 -2.14
CA LYS A 195 20.19 -9.57 -3.19
C LYS A 195 19.74 -8.12 -2.99
N TRP A 196 19.38 -7.76 -1.76
CA TRP A 196 19.13 -6.36 -1.41
C TRP A 196 20.36 -5.47 -1.63
N ALA A 197 21.56 -5.95 -1.33
CA ALA A 197 22.81 -5.22 -1.54
C ALA A 197 23.16 -4.98 -3.01
N GLU A 198 22.80 -5.88 -3.92
CA GLU A 198 22.90 -5.66 -5.37
C GLU A 198 22.00 -4.50 -5.82
N VAL A 199 20.72 -4.52 -5.42
CA VAL A 199 19.73 -3.50 -5.78
C VAL A 199 20.09 -2.13 -5.21
N TRP A 200 20.37 -2.05 -3.90
CA TRP A 200 20.67 -0.77 -3.26
C TRP A 200 21.99 -0.16 -3.75
N ARG A 201 23.00 -0.99 -4.08
CA ARG A 201 24.23 -0.50 -4.72
C ARG A 201 23.93 0.15 -6.07
N ALA A 202 23.02 -0.42 -6.84
CA ALA A 202 22.61 0.14 -8.11
C ALA A 202 21.80 1.44 -7.93
N VAL A 203 20.91 1.53 -6.91
CA VAL A 203 20.24 2.78 -6.50
C VAL A 203 21.26 3.85 -6.09
N ALA A 204 22.24 3.52 -5.27
CA ALA A 204 23.28 4.44 -4.80
C ALA A 204 24.21 4.94 -5.93
N CYS A 205 24.30 4.19 -7.04
CA CYS A 205 25.10 4.53 -8.21
C CYS A 205 24.33 5.26 -9.34
N VAL A 206 23.02 5.55 -9.20
CA VAL A 206 22.30 6.29 -10.25
C VAL A 206 22.77 7.76 -10.31
N PRO A 207 22.81 8.38 -11.51
CA PRO A 207 23.17 9.79 -11.63
C PRO A 207 22.23 10.69 -10.81
N GLY A 208 22.79 11.57 -9.98
CA GLY A 208 22.02 12.44 -9.10
C GLY A 208 21.56 11.80 -7.79
N PHE A 209 22.09 10.64 -7.37
CA PHE A 209 21.70 9.98 -6.12
C PHE A 209 21.68 10.94 -4.91
N ALA A 210 22.78 11.63 -4.63
CA ALA A 210 22.93 12.50 -3.46
C ALA A 210 22.09 13.79 -3.53
N SER A 211 21.86 14.34 -4.73
CA SER A 211 21.05 15.55 -4.93
C SER A 211 19.56 15.25 -4.87
N ASP A 212 19.13 14.15 -5.50
CA ASP A 212 17.76 13.98 -5.96
C ASP A 212 17.09 12.68 -5.49
N VAL A 213 17.83 11.61 -5.11
CA VAL A 213 17.25 10.28 -4.78
C VAL A 213 17.32 9.93 -3.30
N ALA A 214 18.47 10.17 -2.69
CA ALA A 214 18.73 9.85 -1.29
C ALA A 214 17.75 10.59 -0.35
N GLY A 215 17.27 9.90 0.68
CA GLY A 215 16.20 10.38 1.56
C GLY A 215 14.82 10.55 0.91
N ARG A 216 14.59 10.10 -0.32
CA ARG A 216 13.27 10.15 -1.01
C ARG A 216 12.78 8.81 -1.51
N VAL A 217 13.69 7.84 -1.59
CA VAL A 217 13.40 6.44 -1.80
C VAL A 217 13.38 5.74 -0.45
N VAL A 218 12.24 5.15 -0.10
CA VAL A 218 12.06 4.26 1.04
C VAL A 218 12.21 2.84 0.56
N ILE A 219 12.88 2.00 1.34
CA ILE A 219 13.08 0.57 1.05
C ILE A 219 12.14 -0.24 1.93
N ASP A 220 11.07 -0.77 1.34
CA ASP A 220 10.17 -1.73 1.96
C ASP A 220 10.75 -3.14 1.76
N ILE A 221 11.30 -3.69 2.84
CA ILE A 221 12.27 -4.80 2.77
C ILE A 221 11.63 -6.11 2.29
N LEU A 222 10.34 -6.32 2.55
CA LEU A 222 9.57 -7.47 2.06
C LEU A 222 8.06 -7.22 2.25
N ASN A 223 7.30 -7.30 1.15
CA ASN A 223 5.85 -7.42 1.17
C ASN A 223 5.43 -8.70 1.93
N GLU A 224 4.54 -8.56 2.92
CA GLU A 224 3.80 -9.65 3.57
C GLU A 224 4.63 -10.94 3.82
N PRO A 225 5.57 -10.96 4.80
CA PRO A 225 6.44 -12.11 5.07
C PRO A 225 5.67 -13.43 5.27
N ASP A 226 4.44 -13.36 5.78
CA ASP A 226 3.46 -14.45 5.92
C ASP A 226 3.20 -15.22 4.62
N MET A 227 3.25 -14.54 3.46
CA MET A 227 3.04 -15.15 2.16
C MET A 227 4.17 -16.13 1.83
N LEU A 228 5.42 -15.76 2.15
CA LEU A 228 6.60 -16.63 2.07
C LEU A 228 6.75 -17.57 3.29
N LYS A 229 5.74 -17.69 4.15
CA LYS A 229 5.73 -18.52 5.38
C LYS A 229 6.81 -18.15 6.40
N LEU A 230 7.34 -16.93 6.30
CA LEU A 230 8.19 -16.33 7.31
C LEU A 230 7.31 -15.83 8.45
N THR A 231 7.87 -15.80 9.66
CA THR A 231 7.26 -15.23 10.86
C THR A 231 8.34 -14.61 11.75
N TRP A 232 7.97 -13.91 12.82
CA TRP A 232 8.93 -13.44 13.83
C TRP A 232 9.56 -14.60 14.63
N GLY A 233 10.78 -14.39 15.12
CA GLY A 233 11.52 -15.37 15.92
C GLY A 233 12.87 -14.83 16.42
N PRO A 234 13.65 -15.62 17.17
CA PRO A 234 14.98 -15.24 17.68
C PRO A 234 16.00 -15.12 16.54
N LEU A 235 16.97 -14.21 16.63
CA LEU A 235 17.98 -14.04 15.59
C LEU A 235 18.82 -15.30 15.37
N GLN A 236 19.06 -15.63 14.11
CA GLN A 236 19.73 -16.85 13.66
C GLN A 236 21.05 -16.54 12.91
N PRO A 237 21.98 -17.51 12.79
CA PRO A 237 23.18 -17.34 11.97
C PRO A 237 22.82 -17.06 10.51
N LEU A 238 23.51 -16.10 9.86
CA LEU A 238 23.14 -15.61 8.52
C LEU A 238 23.08 -16.69 7.42
N LYS A 239 23.85 -17.78 7.59
CA LYS A 239 23.93 -18.93 6.68
C LYS A 239 22.96 -20.06 7.01
N GLN A 240 22.15 -19.93 8.08
CA GLN A 240 21.17 -20.94 8.43
C GLN A 240 20.07 -21.01 7.35
N PRO A 241 19.72 -22.20 6.84
CA PRO A 241 18.55 -22.38 5.98
C PRO A 241 17.25 -22.03 6.71
N SER A 242 16.25 -21.60 5.95
CA SER A 242 14.91 -21.24 6.44
C SER A 242 14.94 -20.25 7.62
N PRO A 243 15.57 -19.07 7.45
CA PRO A 243 15.64 -18.05 8.48
C PRO A 243 14.25 -17.46 8.78
N ASN A 244 14.05 -16.96 10.00
CA ASN A 244 12.88 -16.17 10.35
C ASN A 244 12.97 -14.70 9.88
N TRP A 245 11.85 -13.99 9.91
CA TRP A 245 11.74 -12.61 9.42
C TRP A 245 12.66 -11.63 10.17
N ALA A 246 12.80 -11.78 11.50
CA ALA A 246 13.69 -10.94 12.30
C ALA A 246 15.14 -11.00 11.78
N THR A 247 15.62 -12.20 11.45
CA THR A 247 16.98 -12.42 10.94
C THR A 247 17.15 -11.85 9.53
N LEU A 248 16.18 -12.05 8.64
CA LEU A 248 16.17 -11.50 7.28
C LEU A 248 16.19 -9.97 7.29
N ALA A 249 15.31 -9.34 8.07
CA ALA A 249 15.14 -7.89 8.13
C ALA A 249 16.40 -7.19 8.67
N ILE A 250 16.97 -7.67 9.78
CA ILE A 250 18.20 -7.11 10.35
C ILE A 250 19.38 -7.26 9.37
N ALA A 251 19.56 -8.43 8.76
CA ALA A 251 20.67 -8.66 7.82
C ALA A 251 20.61 -7.75 6.59
N ALA A 252 19.42 -7.54 6.02
CA ALA A 252 19.22 -6.63 4.91
C ALA A 252 19.48 -5.17 5.32
N MET A 253 18.93 -4.70 6.45
CA MET A 253 19.12 -3.33 6.92
C MET A 253 20.58 -3.01 7.30
N ASP A 254 21.28 -3.91 8.00
CA ASP A 254 22.71 -3.77 8.31
C ASP A 254 23.53 -3.58 7.02
N THR A 255 23.26 -4.42 6.02
CA THR A 255 24.00 -4.42 4.74
C THR A 255 23.70 -3.19 3.88
N LEU A 256 22.47 -2.69 3.89
CA LEU A 256 22.07 -1.48 3.16
C LEU A 256 22.59 -0.21 3.83
N TYR A 257 22.48 -0.12 5.16
CA TYR A 257 22.99 1.02 5.91
C TYR A 257 24.51 1.16 5.78
N ALA A 258 25.25 0.04 5.76
CA ALA A 258 26.70 0.05 5.55
C ALA A 258 27.14 0.62 4.19
N GLN A 259 26.29 0.59 3.15
CA GLN A 259 26.62 1.17 1.85
C GLN A 259 26.41 2.70 1.80
N THR A 260 25.36 3.20 2.45
CA THR A 260 25.03 4.63 2.45
C THR A 260 24.54 5.08 3.85
N PRO A 261 25.45 5.19 4.83
CA PRO A 261 25.08 5.52 6.21
C PRO A 261 24.36 6.87 6.28
N GLY A 262 23.08 6.85 6.66
CA GLY A 262 22.29 8.08 6.79
C GLY A 262 21.64 8.62 5.51
N ASP A 263 21.62 7.88 4.39
CA ASP A 263 20.82 8.24 3.21
C ASP A 263 19.62 7.30 2.95
N VAL A 264 19.68 6.06 3.44
CA VAL A 264 18.59 5.08 3.36
C VAL A 264 17.50 5.34 4.42
N ILE A 265 16.28 4.95 4.10
CA ILE A 265 15.11 4.85 5.00
C ILE A 265 14.47 3.49 4.75
N PHE A 266 14.17 2.76 5.82
CA PHE A 266 13.61 1.41 5.77
C PHE A 266 12.13 1.40 6.16
N MET A 267 11.39 0.49 5.56
CA MET A 267 10.01 0.15 5.88
C MET A 267 9.92 -1.36 6.11
N ILE A 268 9.22 -1.76 7.16
CA ILE A 268 9.21 -3.14 7.68
C ILE A 268 7.76 -3.57 7.91
N SER A 269 7.34 -4.63 7.20
CA SER A 269 6.05 -5.30 7.38
C SER A 269 6.00 -6.17 8.65
N GLY A 270 4.78 -6.36 9.17
CA GLY A 270 4.49 -7.28 10.29
C GLY A 270 4.21 -8.71 9.80
N THR A 271 4.11 -9.67 10.71
CA THR A 271 3.84 -11.09 10.36
C THR A 271 3.52 -11.96 11.58
N GLY A 272 2.85 -13.10 11.37
CA GLY A 272 2.84 -14.23 12.29
C GLY A 272 1.90 -14.08 13.49
N GLN A 273 1.00 -13.10 13.45
CA GLN A 273 0.09 -12.76 14.56
C GLN A 273 -1.39 -12.87 14.20
N THR A 274 -1.74 -13.57 13.12
CA THR A 274 -3.13 -13.68 12.61
C THR A 274 -4.15 -14.21 13.64
N LYS A 275 -3.73 -14.97 14.66
CA LYS A 275 -4.59 -15.37 15.80
C LYS A 275 -5.10 -14.20 16.66
N PHE A 276 -4.40 -13.06 16.65
CA PHE A 276 -4.83 -11.79 17.24
C PHE A 276 -5.88 -11.08 16.36
N GLY A 277 -6.15 -11.58 15.16
CA GLY A 277 -6.98 -10.92 14.17
C GLY A 277 -6.22 -9.87 13.36
N THR A 278 -4.94 -10.08 13.04
CA THR A 278 -4.24 -9.33 11.99
C THR A 278 -4.31 -10.07 10.65
N ASN A 279 -4.19 -9.32 9.54
CA ASN A 279 -3.95 -9.86 8.20
C ASN A 279 -2.44 -10.03 7.93
N TRP A 280 -2.11 -10.61 6.77
CA TRP A 280 -0.75 -10.67 6.21
C TRP A 280 -0.09 -9.28 6.19
N GLY A 281 1.23 -9.19 6.43
CA GLY A 281 1.95 -7.90 6.48
C GLY A 281 1.70 -7.08 7.74
N ASN A 282 0.95 -7.61 8.71
CA ASN A 282 0.65 -6.95 9.98
C ASN A 282 0.83 -7.93 11.17
N GLY A 283 1.12 -7.39 12.33
CA GLY A 283 1.51 -8.13 13.54
C GLY A 283 2.78 -7.55 14.15
N PHE A 284 2.62 -6.54 15.00
CA PHE A 284 3.67 -5.96 15.83
C PHE A 284 3.28 -5.91 17.32
N VAL A 285 2.39 -6.79 17.78
CA VAL A 285 2.12 -6.99 19.22
C VAL A 285 3.42 -7.44 19.89
N THR A 286 3.93 -6.68 20.86
CA THR A 286 5.16 -7.01 21.62
C THR A 286 4.88 -7.38 23.07
N ASN A 287 3.68 -7.10 23.59
CA ASN A 287 3.33 -7.39 24.98
C ASN A 287 3.39 -8.91 25.26
N PRO A 288 4.24 -9.39 26.18
CA PRO A 288 4.42 -10.83 26.42
C PRO A 288 3.17 -11.57 26.91
N ALA A 289 2.28 -10.90 27.66
CA ALA A 289 1.03 -11.51 28.10
C ALA A 289 0.12 -11.77 26.90
N THR A 290 -0.03 -10.79 26.01
CA THR A 290 -0.80 -10.93 24.76
C THR A 290 -0.18 -11.97 23.82
N LEU A 291 1.15 -11.96 23.66
CA LEU A 291 1.89 -12.95 22.86
C LEU A 291 1.63 -14.38 23.35
N ALA A 292 1.66 -14.61 24.67
CA ALA A 292 1.38 -15.92 25.27
C ALA A 292 -0.11 -16.30 25.19
N GLN A 293 -1.03 -15.38 25.52
CA GLN A 293 -2.48 -15.55 25.52
C GLN A 293 -3.01 -15.98 24.15
N TYR A 294 -2.55 -15.33 23.07
CA TYR A 294 -2.98 -15.62 21.71
C TYR A 294 -2.00 -16.54 20.95
N GLN A 295 -0.91 -17.00 21.58
CA GLN A 295 0.14 -17.86 20.99
C GLN A 295 0.66 -17.32 19.64
N LEU A 296 1.17 -16.10 19.67
CA LEU A 296 1.62 -15.31 18.52
C LEU A 296 3.12 -15.51 18.26
N ALA A 297 3.57 -15.22 17.02
CA ALA A 297 4.99 -15.04 16.76
C ALA A 297 5.52 -13.79 17.48
N ASP A 298 6.69 -13.89 18.13
CA ASP A 298 7.25 -12.84 19.00
C ASP A 298 8.23 -11.90 18.24
N PRO A 299 7.90 -10.61 18.05
CA PRO A 299 8.78 -9.62 17.42
C PRO A 299 9.81 -9.01 18.38
N ASN A 300 9.78 -9.30 19.69
CA ASN A 300 10.75 -8.73 20.64
C ASN A 300 12.22 -8.95 20.25
N PRO A 301 12.66 -10.09 19.71
CA PRO A 301 14.05 -10.26 19.26
C PRO A 301 14.45 -9.30 18.14
N PHE A 302 13.53 -8.96 17.23
CA PHE A 302 13.74 -7.94 16.21
C PHE A 302 13.86 -6.55 16.83
N PHE A 303 12.89 -6.14 17.65
CA PHE A 303 12.88 -4.80 18.25
C PHE A 303 14.07 -4.57 19.20
N ARG A 304 14.42 -5.55 20.04
CA ARG A 304 15.58 -5.50 20.97
C ARG A 304 16.93 -5.34 20.26
N GLU A 305 17.04 -5.84 19.03
CA GLU A 305 18.22 -5.62 18.20
C GLU A 305 18.14 -4.27 17.49
N LEU A 306 17.00 -3.94 16.87
CA LEU A 306 16.79 -2.70 16.14
C LEU A 306 17.08 -1.45 16.98
N ILE A 307 16.65 -1.39 18.24
CA ILE A 307 16.93 -0.25 19.14
C ILE A 307 18.43 0.01 19.39
N ARG A 308 19.29 -0.98 19.14
CA ARG A 308 20.76 -0.86 19.27
C ARG A 308 21.45 -0.47 17.96
N LYS A 309 20.71 -0.45 16.84
CA LYS A 309 21.28 -0.14 15.52
C LYS A 309 21.44 1.37 15.32
N PRO A 310 22.51 1.83 14.65
CA PRO A 310 22.68 3.25 14.30
C PRO A 310 21.59 3.79 13.36
N TYR A 311 20.79 2.90 12.75
CA TYR A 311 19.66 3.22 11.89
C TYR A 311 18.29 3.05 12.55
N VAL A 312 18.19 2.94 13.88
CA VAL A 312 16.89 2.90 14.58
C VAL A 312 15.97 4.07 14.16
N ASN A 313 16.53 5.27 14.08
CA ASN A 313 15.86 6.49 13.61
C ASN A 313 15.73 6.57 12.06
N ARG A 314 15.76 5.43 11.36
CA ARG A 314 15.54 5.26 9.92
C ARG A 314 14.54 4.17 9.57
N VAL A 315 13.89 3.54 10.56
CA VAL A 315 12.86 2.53 10.35
C VAL A 315 11.46 3.12 10.51
N VAL A 316 10.60 2.81 9.54
CA VAL A 316 9.15 3.04 9.53
C VAL A 316 8.46 1.67 9.64
N LEU A 317 7.39 1.59 10.42
CA LEU A 317 6.56 0.38 10.48
C LEU A 317 5.51 0.40 9.36
N GLY A 318 5.43 -0.70 8.62
CA GLY A 318 4.62 -0.87 7.42
C GLY A 318 3.48 -1.89 7.56
N PRO A 319 2.52 -1.71 8.48
CA PRO A 319 1.37 -2.62 8.58
C PRO A 319 0.50 -2.54 7.32
N HIS A 320 0.06 -3.68 6.82
CA HIS A 320 -1.07 -3.75 5.88
C HIS A 320 -2.39 -3.82 6.68
N CYS A 321 -3.44 -3.14 6.23
CA CYS A 321 -4.73 -3.12 6.91
C CYS A 321 -5.85 -3.29 5.88
N TYR A 322 -6.58 -4.40 5.94
CA TYR A 322 -7.59 -4.75 4.95
C TYR A 322 -8.97 -5.07 5.57
N PRO A 323 -10.07 -4.79 4.84
CA PRO A 323 -11.45 -4.89 5.33
C PRO A 323 -12.00 -6.34 5.30
N PRO A 324 -13.25 -6.58 5.75
CA PRO A 324 -13.79 -7.93 5.90
C PRO A 324 -13.89 -8.74 4.59
N THR A 325 -14.11 -8.15 3.41
CA THR A 325 -14.19 -8.92 2.15
C THR A 325 -12.87 -9.59 1.75
N ILE A 326 -11.74 -9.02 2.17
CA ILE A 326 -10.39 -9.50 1.84
C ILE A 326 -9.84 -10.41 2.94
N THR A 327 -10.13 -10.07 4.20
CA THR A 327 -9.53 -10.74 5.38
C THR A 327 -10.43 -11.79 6.02
N GLY A 328 -11.74 -11.73 5.79
CA GLY A 328 -12.75 -12.45 6.58
C GLY A 328 -12.90 -11.94 8.02
N LEU A 329 -12.18 -10.89 8.42
CA LEU A 329 -12.17 -10.36 9.79
C LEU A 329 -13.23 -9.26 9.95
N THR A 330 -14.17 -9.49 10.87
CA THR A 330 -15.39 -8.69 11.08
C THR A 330 -15.24 -7.52 12.08
N PHE A 331 -14.02 -7.01 12.29
CA PHE A 331 -13.79 -5.89 13.20
C PHE A 331 -14.37 -4.59 12.64
N LEU A 332 -15.21 -3.90 13.42
CA LEU A 332 -15.80 -2.60 13.10
C LEU A 332 -15.83 -1.69 14.35
N GLY A 333 -15.92 -0.38 14.15
CA GLY A 333 -15.95 0.63 15.21
C GLY A 333 -14.83 0.47 16.23
N SER A 334 -15.16 0.53 17.52
CA SER A 334 -14.22 0.37 18.63
C SER A 334 -13.44 -0.95 18.60
N THR A 335 -14.02 -2.04 18.08
CA THR A 335 -13.30 -3.33 18.00
C THR A 335 -12.14 -3.29 17.01
N LEU A 336 -12.31 -2.56 15.90
CA LEU A 336 -11.25 -2.29 14.93
C LEU A 336 -10.22 -1.33 15.52
N TRP A 337 -10.65 -0.30 16.25
CA TRP A 337 -9.74 0.65 16.89
C TRP A 337 -8.84 -0.02 17.93
N ASN A 338 -9.40 -0.88 18.79
CA ASN A 338 -8.64 -1.67 19.76
C ASN A 338 -7.63 -2.60 19.05
N GLN A 339 -8.07 -3.29 18.00
CA GLN A 339 -7.20 -4.17 17.20
C GLN A 339 -6.03 -3.39 16.60
N LEU A 340 -6.26 -2.22 15.99
CA LEU A 340 -5.22 -1.44 15.32
C LEU A 340 -4.27 -0.76 16.32
N THR A 341 -4.82 -0.20 17.39
CA THR A 341 -4.04 0.40 18.48
C THR A 341 -3.11 -0.63 19.12
N ASN A 342 -3.59 -1.84 19.41
CA ASN A 342 -2.82 -2.87 20.11
C ASN A 342 -1.93 -3.72 19.17
N SER A 343 -2.25 -3.83 17.88
CA SER A 343 -1.41 -4.54 16.91
C SER A 343 -0.23 -3.71 16.41
N VAL A 344 -0.36 -2.38 16.31
CA VAL A 344 0.73 -1.51 15.82
C VAL A 344 0.69 -0.06 16.34
N GLY A 345 -0.49 0.54 16.56
CA GLY A 345 -0.63 1.98 16.87
C GLY A 345 0.15 2.45 18.09
N TYR A 346 0.20 1.62 19.14
CA TYR A 346 0.95 1.90 20.36
C TYR A 346 2.45 2.11 20.12
N LEU A 347 3.06 1.53 19.09
CA LEU A 347 4.50 1.69 18.77
C LEU A 347 4.85 3.09 18.24
N GLN A 348 3.85 3.87 17.83
CA GLN A 348 4.02 5.26 17.40
C GLN A 348 3.62 6.25 18.51
N THR A 349 2.63 5.93 19.36
CA THR A 349 2.19 6.81 20.46
C THR A 349 2.99 6.59 21.75
N LYS A 350 3.01 5.35 22.28
CA LYS A 350 3.75 4.91 23.48
C LYS A 350 5.21 4.56 23.14
N GLY A 351 5.42 3.69 22.14
CA GLY A 351 6.72 3.20 21.66
C GLY A 351 7.03 1.75 22.04
N TYR A 352 8.12 1.21 21.49
CA TYR A 352 8.76 0.00 22.01
C TYR A 352 9.60 0.36 23.23
N CYS A 353 9.19 -0.10 24.41
CA CYS A 353 9.85 0.19 25.68
C CYS A 353 10.69 -0.99 26.17
N TRP A 354 11.91 -0.72 26.63
CA TRP A 354 12.81 -1.70 27.24
C TRP A 354 13.50 -1.14 28.49
N ASP A 355 13.92 -2.05 29.36
CA ASP A 355 14.79 -1.78 30.49
C ASP A 355 16.23 -2.09 30.05
N PRO A 356 17.16 -1.11 30.04
CA PRO A 356 18.55 -1.34 29.63
C PRO A 356 19.35 -2.14 30.66
N ASP A 357 19.00 -2.03 31.94
CA ASP A 357 19.68 -2.68 33.06
C ASP A 357 19.12 -4.10 33.30
N ASN A 358 17.85 -4.32 32.93
CA ASN A 358 17.21 -5.64 32.92
C ASN A 358 16.59 -5.97 31.54
N PRO A 359 17.39 -6.28 30.51
CA PRO A 359 16.91 -6.58 29.15
C PRO A 359 16.06 -7.87 29.04
N GLY A 360 15.90 -8.63 30.13
CA GLY A 360 14.94 -9.73 30.22
C GLY A 360 13.52 -9.25 30.53
N ALA A 361 13.35 -8.17 31.29
CA ALA A 361 12.06 -7.62 31.65
C ALA A 361 11.45 -6.83 30.47
N PHE A 362 10.20 -7.15 30.13
CA PHE A 362 9.41 -6.28 29.25
C PHE A 362 8.95 -5.07 30.07
N ALA A 363 9.23 -3.87 29.56
CA ALA A 363 9.40 -2.69 30.41
C ALA A 363 8.11 -1.90 30.67
N VAL A 364 6.99 -2.60 30.73
CA VAL A 364 5.66 -2.02 30.88
C VAL A 364 4.96 -2.69 32.06
N ARG A 365 4.77 -1.93 33.14
CA ARG A 365 3.94 -2.36 34.28
C ARG A 365 2.53 -1.89 34.02
N THR A 366 1.56 -2.79 34.09
CA THR A 366 0.17 -2.38 34.33
C THR A 366 0.11 -1.66 35.68
N ALA A 367 -0.56 -0.51 35.72
CA ALA A 367 -0.82 0.16 36.99
C ALA A 367 -1.61 -0.81 37.91
N PRO A 368 -1.23 -0.98 39.18
CA PRO A 368 -2.02 -1.78 40.10
C PRO A 368 -3.42 -1.16 40.19
N PRO A 369 -4.50 -1.96 40.17
CA PRO A 369 -5.86 -1.43 40.23
C PRO A 369 -5.98 -0.55 41.46
N ARG A 370 -6.51 0.68 41.28
CA ARG A 370 -6.75 1.61 42.40
C ARG A 370 -7.51 0.84 43.48
N ARG A 371 -6.87 0.60 44.63
CA ARG A 371 -7.52 -0.08 45.75
C ARG A 371 -8.72 0.77 46.15
N GLY A 372 -9.92 0.31 45.80
CA GLY A 372 -11.16 0.89 46.29
C GLY A 372 -11.07 0.97 47.81
N GLY A 373 -11.45 2.12 48.37
CA GLY A 373 -11.20 2.43 49.78
C GLY A 373 -11.80 1.37 50.70
N GLY A 374 -10.95 0.47 51.20
CA GLY A 374 -11.38 -0.57 52.11
C GLY A 374 -11.92 0.07 53.39
N ALA A 375 -13.18 -0.24 53.73
CA ALA A 375 -13.82 0.27 54.93
C ALA A 375 -13.15 -0.34 56.18
N GLY A 376 -12.08 0.30 56.65
CA GLY A 376 -11.36 -0.08 57.85
C GLY A 376 -12.19 0.23 59.09
N ALA A 377 -12.81 -0.78 59.69
CA ALA A 377 -13.36 -0.67 61.04
C ALA A 377 -12.19 -0.49 62.03
N GLY A 378 -12.14 0.65 62.72
CA GLY A 378 -10.94 1.02 63.50
C GLY A 378 -11.13 2.16 64.51
N THR A 379 -11.83 1.88 65.61
CA THR A 379 -11.81 2.63 66.90
C THR A 379 -12.33 4.07 66.92
N ALA A 380 -12.93 4.46 68.06
CA ALA A 380 -13.45 5.80 68.29
C ALA A 380 -12.39 6.75 68.90
N GLY A 381 -12.45 8.03 68.54
CA GLY A 381 -11.70 9.14 69.14
C GLY A 381 -12.58 10.40 69.18
N THR A 382 -12.42 11.22 70.21
CA THR A 382 -13.41 12.26 70.59
C THR A 382 -13.22 13.64 69.93
N MET A 383 -14.36 14.30 69.72
CA MET A 383 -14.62 15.73 69.44
C MET A 383 -13.45 16.74 69.39
N THR A 384 -13.49 17.63 68.40
CA THR A 384 -13.75 19.08 68.59
C THR A 384 -14.09 19.76 67.26
N ALA A 385 -14.53 21.03 67.26
CA ALA A 385 -15.19 21.66 66.10
C ALA A 385 -14.62 23.05 65.73
N ALA A 386 -14.59 23.33 64.42
CA ALA A 386 -14.53 24.65 63.79
C ALA A 386 -15.18 24.52 62.39
N ALA A 387 -16.33 25.12 62.11
CA ALA A 387 -16.54 26.54 61.77
C ALA A 387 -16.08 26.89 60.34
N ALA A 388 -17.04 27.21 59.45
CA ALA A 388 -16.81 27.57 58.05
C ALA A 388 -17.28 29.02 57.75
N PRO A 389 -16.53 29.80 56.93
CA PRO A 389 -16.95 31.14 56.51
C PRO A 389 -17.89 31.12 55.28
N PRO A 390 -18.65 32.21 55.00
CA PRO A 390 -19.86 32.17 54.17
C PRO A 390 -19.69 32.58 52.69
N ARG A 391 -20.73 32.30 51.88
CA ARG A 391 -20.98 32.91 50.56
C ARG A 391 -21.83 34.19 50.65
N PRO A 392 -21.58 35.22 49.81
CA PRO A 392 -22.55 36.29 49.51
C PRO A 392 -23.56 35.90 48.39
N PRO A 393 -24.65 36.66 48.15
CA PRO A 393 -25.92 36.08 47.66
C PRO A 393 -26.61 36.74 46.43
N GLY A 394 -27.68 36.08 45.94
CA GLY A 394 -28.72 36.62 45.02
C GLY A 394 -28.41 36.47 43.52
N ALA A 395 -29.38 36.30 42.59
CA ALA A 395 -30.82 36.00 42.65
C ALA A 395 -31.20 35.29 41.30
N GLY A 396 -32.39 34.76 41.01
CA GLY A 396 -33.68 34.66 41.71
C GLY A 396 -34.49 33.44 41.20
N ALA A 397 -35.81 33.37 41.42
CA ALA A 397 -36.59 32.13 41.32
C ALA A 397 -37.73 32.10 40.28
N ALA A 398 -38.14 30.89 39.87
CA ALA A 398 -39.50 30.56 39.42
C ALA A 398 -39.80 29.04 39.54
N ALA A 399 -41.09 28.68 39.61
CA ALA A 399 -41.63 27.30 39.72
C ALA A 399 -41.43 26.45 38.44
N GLY A 400 -41.66 25.13 38.40
CA GLY A 400 -42.14 24.18 39.41
C GLY A 400 -43.24 23.25 38.86
N GLY A 401 -43.20 21.95 39.18
CA GLY A 401 -44.12 20.92 38.68
C GLY A 401 -43.75 19.54 39.24
N ASN A 402 -44.72 18.62 39.37
CA ASN A 402 -44.56 17.41 40.20
C ASN A 402 -45.32 16.19 39.64
N ALA A 403 -44.99 15.00 40.19
CA ALA A 403 -45.79 13.78 40.30
C ALA A 403 -45.80 12.72 39.18
N THR A 404 -45.28 11.54 39.56
CA THR A 404 -45.87 10.18 39.43
C THR A 404 -46.01 9.46 38.08
N ALA A 405 -45.49 8.22 38.03
CA ALA A 405 -45.95 7.12 37.18
C ALA A 405 -47.18 6.41 37.81
N PRO A 406 -47.85 5.48 37.09
CA PRO A 406 -47.54 4.05 37.30
C PRO A 406 -47.70 3.13 36.06
N ALA A 407 -47.48 1.82 36.27
CA ALA A 407 -47.81 0.67 35.39
C ALA A 407 -48.66 -0.34 36.23
N PRO A 408 -48.92 -1.62 35.86
CA PRO A 408 -48.61 -2.43 34.66
C PRO A 408 -49.82 -3.32 34.18
N VAL A 409 -49.59 -4.62 33.87
CA VAL A 409 -50.52 -5.68 33.36
C VAL A 409 -50.80 -5.57 31.85
N GLY A 410 -50.85 -6.60 30.98
CA GLY A 410 -50.91 -8.10 31.04
C GLY A 410 -51.89 -8.58 29.93
N THR A 411 -51.89 -9.78 29.33
CA THR A 411 -51.17 -11.06 29.52
C THR A 411 -51.21 -11.94 28.24
N ALA A 412 -50.20 -12.80 28.05
CA ALA A 412 -50.23 -14.17 27.47
C ALA A 412 -50.92 -14.55 26.13
N ALA A 413 -50.10 -15.07 25.19
CA ALA A 413 -50.23 -16.33 24.41
C ALA A 413 -51.45 -16.66 23.49
N GLY A 414 -51.18 -17.28 22.33
CA GLY A 414 -52.22 -17.88 21.45
C GLY A 414 -51.70 -18.37 20.08
N ALA A 415 -51.43 -19.67 19.95
CA ALA A 415 -50.69 -20.33 18.86
C ALA A 415 -51.40 -20.53 17.48
N GLN A 416 -50.64 -21.12 16.55
CA GLN A 416 -51.03 -21.93 15.35
C GLN A 416 -51.34 -21.25 14.00
N ALA A 417 -50.77 -21.88 12.96
CA ALA A 417 -51.23 -21.87 11.56
C ALA A 417 -51.80 -23.26 11.21
N PRO A 418 -52.63 -23.40 10.16
CA PRO A 418 -52.15 -23.72 8.80
C PRO A 418 -52.61 -22.65 7.78
N GLY A 419 -52.26 -22.66 6.49
CA GLY A 419 -51.63 -23.69 5.65
C GLY A 419 -52.57 -24.09 4.49
N GLY A 420 -52.24 -23.71 3.25
CA GLY A 420 -53.06 -23.96 2.06
C GLY A 420 -52.34 -23.51 0.77
N ALA A 421 -52.59 -24.20 -0.34
CA ALA A 421 -51.86 -24.02 -1.61
C ALA A 421 -52.78 -23.53 -2.75
N GLY A 422 -52.18 -22.90 -3.76
CA GLY A 422 -52.80 -22.46 -5.02
C GLY A 422 -51.73 -22.24 -6.09
N SER A 423 -52.05 -22.45 -7.37
CA SER A 423 -51.03 -22.72 -8.40
C SER A 423 -51.28 -22.06 -9.77
N SER A 424 -50.24 -22.14 -10.61
CA SER A 424 -50.25 -21.95 -12.08
C SER A 424 -50.36 -20.51 -12.63
N GLY A 425 -49.78 -20.30 -13.82
CA GLY A 425 -49.72 -18.98 -14.48
C GLY A 425 -48.54 -18.80 -15.46
N SER A 426 -48.34 -19.74 -16.40
CA SER A 426 -47.23 -19.70 -17.37
C SER A 426 -47.62 -19.08 -18.72
N SER A 427 -46.77 -18.23 -19.28
CA SER A 427 -46.73 -17.92 -20.73
C SER A 427 -45.28 -17.70 -21.19
N SER A 428 -45.02 -17.81 -22.49
CA SER A 428 -43.67 -18.05 -23.04
C SER A 428 -43.51 -17.58 -24.50
N SER A 429 -42.28 -17.75 -25.05
CA SER A 429 -41.81 -17.34 -26.40
C SER A 429 -41.65 -15.83 -26.60
N GLY A 430 -40.74 -15.31 -27.45
CA GLY A 430 -39.64 -15.89 -28.26
C GLY A 430 -39.04 -14.79 -29.15
N GLY A 431 -37.85 -14.89 -29.76
CA GLY A 431 -36.80 -15.93 -29.78
C GLY A 431 -35.68 -15.55 -30.79
N SER A 432 -34.67 -16.42 -30.97
CA SER A 432 -33.53 -16.30 -31.93
C SER A 432 -32.48 -15.20 -31.64
N SER A 433 -31.23 -15.26 -32.13
CA SER A 433 -30.28 -16.39 -32.32
C SER A 433 -28.89 -15.85 -32.71
N GLY A 434 -27.80 -16.36 -32.13
CA GLY A 434 -26.43 -15.99 -32.52
C GLY A 434 -25.38 -16.64 -31.62
N ALA A 435 -24.56 -17.55 -32.17
CA ALA A 435 -23.74 -18.45 -31.37
C ALA A 435 -22.44 -17.82 -30.83
N ALA A 436 -22.09 -18.17 -29.59
CA ALA A 436 -20.73 -18.09 -29.07
C ALA A 436 -20.49 -19.27 -28.11
N SER A 437 -19.53 -20.13 -28.45
CA SER A 437 -19.03 -21.22 -27.61
C SER A 437 -17.83 -20.77 -26.76
N SER A 438 -17.44 -21.42 -25.66
CA SER A 438 -18.17 -22.10 -24.58
C SER A 438 -17.10 -22.63 -23.61
N GLY A 439 -17.07 -22.19 -22.35
CA GLY A 439 -15.99 -22.56 -21.42
C GLY A 439 -16.28 -22.17 -19.98
N LYS A 440 -17.32 -22.74 -19.38
CA LYS A 440 -17.69 -22.49 -17.98
C LYS A 440 -16.95 -23.43 -17.03
N ALA A 441 -16.36 -22.88 -15.97
CA ALA A 441 -16.21 -23.57 -14.70
C ALA A 441 -17.47 -23.32 -13.84
N GLY A 442 -17.92 -24.32 -13.09
CA GLY A 442 -19.07 -24.24 -12.19
C GLY A 442 -18.67 -24.55 -10.75
N ALA A 443 -19.29 -23.87 -9.79
CA ALA A 443 -19.06 -24.11 -8.37
C ALA A 443 -19.89 -25.31 -7.85
N GLY A 444 -19.38 -25.99 -6.82
CA GLY A 444 -20.09 -27.01 -6.07
C GLY A 444 -19.56 -27.07 -4.64
N ALA A 445 -20.45 -26.93 -3.66
CA ALA A 445 -20.10 -26.92 -2.24
C ALA A 445 -20.54 -28.21 -1.55
N LEU A 446 -19.74 -28.69 -0.58
CA LEU A 446 -20.10 -29.76 0.34
C LEU A 446 -19.52 -29.47 1.73
N GLY A 447 -20.16 -30.02 2.77
CA GLY A 447 -19.74 -29.90 4.16
C GLY A 447 -20.21 -31.08 5.02
N SER A 448 -19.71 -31.15 6.26
CA SER A 448 -19.82 -32.29 7.20
C SER A 448 -19.09 -33.57 6.77
N GLY A 449 -18.56 -34.41 7.67
CA GLY A 449 -18.36 -34.21 9.12
C GLY A 449 -17.93 -35.50 9.87
N VAL A 450 -17.18 -35.33 10.97
CA VAL A 450 -16.98 -36.30 12.08
C VAL A 450 -16.06 -37.54 11.83
N LYS A 451 -14.78 -37.42 12.24
CA LYS A 451 -14.04 -38.21 13.30
C LYS A 451 -14.21 -39.76 13.44
N PRO A 452 -13.32 -40.47 14.18
CA PRO A 452 -11.84 -40.38 14.33
C PRO A 452 -11.16 -41.78 14.45
N VAL A 453 -9.84 -41.85 14.73
CA VAL A 453 -9.17 -42.80 15.67
C VAL A 453 -7.76 -42.24 16.03
N LYS A 454 -7.10 -42.75 17.07
CA LYS A 454 -5.95 -42.12 17.75
C LYS A 454 -4.90 -43.16 18.23
N ALA A 455 -3.60 -42.80 18.15
CA ALA A 455 -2.44 -43.48 18.78
C ALA A 455 -2.16 -44.94 18.32
N ALA A 456 -1.00 -45.58 18.53
CA ALA A 456 0.36 -45.22 19.00
C ALA A 456 1.37 -46.04 18.13
N GLY A 457 2.70 -45.96 18.16
CA GLY A 457 3.71 -45.28 18.98
C GLY A 457 4.93 -46.20 19.21
N ARG A 458 6.11 -45.62 19.54
CA ARG A 458 7.38 -46.26 19.98
C ARG A 458 8.35 -46.94 18.98
N ASP A 459 9.57 -46.40 19.02
CA ASP A 459 10.89 -47.03 19.32
C ASP A 459 11.57 -48.07 18.38
N GLY A 460 12.92 -48.05 18.38
CA GLY A 460 13.85 -48.88 17.59
C GLY A 460 14.59 -48.06 16.50
N GLN A 461 15.85 -47.64 16.60
CA GLN A 461 17.15 -48.31 16.87
C GLN A 461 17.63 -49.30 15.78
N GLY A 462 18.95 -49.30 15.51
CA GLY A 462 19.62 -50.16 14.51
C GLY A 462 19.70 -49.51 13.12
N ALA A 463 20.72 -48.77 12.69
CA ALA A 463 22.14 -48.64 13.03
C ALA A 463 23.11 -49.61 12.29
N LEU A 464 24.11 -48.99 11.64
CA LEU A 464 25.44 -49.51 11.24
C LEU A 464 25.62 -50.33 9.94
N HIS A 465 26.86 -50.21 9.44
CA HIS A 465 27.54 -50.87 8.32
C HIS A 465 27.13 -50.45 6.89
N GLY A 466 28.07 -50.19 5.96
CA GLY A 466 29.53 -50.00 6.14
C GLY A 466 30.36 -50.49 4.95
N HIS A 467 31.44 -49.77 4.62
CA HIS A 467 32.36 -50.02 3.49
C HIS A 467 31.67 -49.87 2.10
N GLY A 468 32.35 -49.59 0.99
CA GLY A 468 33.79 -49.64 0.66
C GLY A 468 34.02 -50.75 -0.38
N GLU A 469 34.79 -50.58 -1.46
CA GLU A 469 35.68 -49.47 -1.87
C GLU A 469 35.59 -49.23 -3.41
N ALA A 470 36.50 -48.41 -3.95
CA ALA A 470 36.59 -48.12 -5.39
C ALA A 470 37.14 -49.29 -6.23
N HIS A 471 36.92 -49.27 -7.56
CA HIS A 471 37.99 -49.27 -8.58
C HIS A 471 37.44 -49.39 -10.03
N GLY A 472 38.26 -49.01 -11.02
CA GLY A 472 38.16 -49.55 -12.40
C GLY A 472 37.70 -48.56 -13.49
N SER A 473 38.59 -48.26 -14.44
CA SER A 473 38.29 -47.45 -15.64
C SER A 473 38.14 -48.33 -16.89
N VAL A 474 37.32 -47.90 -17.85
CA VAL A 474 37.29 -48.47 -19.23
C VAL A 474 37.34 -47.33 -20.27
N LYS A 475 37.99 -47.59 -21.41
CA LYS A 475 38.18 -46.66 -22.54
C LYS A 475 37.44 -47.16 -23.80
N ARG A 476 37.41 -46.30 -24.83
CA ARG A 476 36.95 -46.50 -26.24
C ARG A 476 35.46 -46.18 -26.43
N ALA A 477 34.99 -45.78 -27.62
CA ALA A 477 35.66 -45.68 -28.93
C ALA A 477 35.34 -44.35 -29.64
N ALA A 478 36.04 -44.07 -30.75
CA ALA A 478 35.79 -42.95 -31.66
C ALA A 478 35.46 -43.48 -33.07
N LYS A 479 34.83 -42.63 -33.91
CA LYS A 479 34.79 -42.82 -35.37
C LYS A 479 34.95 -41.47 -36.07
N ARG A 480 35.60 -41.47 -37.25
CA ARG A 480 35.94 -40.28 -38.06
C ARG A 480 35.20 -40.30 -39.40
N HIS A 481 35.01 -39.12 -39.98
CA HIS A 481 35.37 -38.65 -41.34
C HIS A 481 35.24 -37.10 -41.28
N GLY A 482 35.93 -36.25 -42.04
CA GLY A 482 36.65 -36.42 -43.30
C GLY A 482 35.81 -35.82 -44.45
N ASP A 483 36.27 -34.88 -45.28
CA ASP A 483 37.61 -34.26 -45.46
C ASP A 483 37.48 -32.80 -45.98
N ALA A 484 38.58 -32.12 -46.37
CA ALA A 484 38.55 -30.75 -46.93
C ALA A 484 39.78 -30.41 -47.79
N GLU A 485 39.60 -29.69 -48.93
CA GLU A 485 40.59 -28.93 -49.73
C GLU A 485 39.84 -28.12 -50.83
N ALA A 486 40.10 -26.81 -51.05
CA ALA A 486 41.03 -26.16 -52.03
C ALA A 486 40.39 -25.86 -53.42
N ALA A 487 40.68 -24.77 -54.18
CA ALA A 487 41.48 -23.53 -53.99
C ALA A 487 41.15 -22.45 -55.08
N ALA A 488 41.83 -21.28 -55.03
CA ALA A 488 42.07 -20.24 -56.09
C ALA A 488 40.86 -19.39 -56.58
N GLU A 489 40.85 -18.03 -56.43
CA GLU A 489 41.40 -16.92 -57.27
C GLU A 489 40.40 -16.45 -58.38
N GLU A 490 40.35 -15.21 -58.90
CA GLU A 490 41.27 -14.04 -58.90
C GLU A 490 40.52 -12.66 -58.83
N GLY A 491 41.01 -11.56 -59.46
CA GLY A 491 40.54 -10.14 -59.33
C GLY A 491 39.20 -9.73 -60.02
N GLU A 492 38.83 -8.45 -60.23
CA GLU A 492 39.54 -7.14 -60.13
C GLU A 492 38.59 -5.94 -59.79
N GLU A 493 39.17 -4.80 -59.41
CA GLU A 493 38.63 -3.40 -59.55
C GLU A 493 39.58 -2.64 -60.53
N PRO A 494 39.27 -1.45 -61.13
CA PRO A 494 38.26 -0.45 -60.77
C PRO A 494 37.47 0.15 -61.99
N GLY A 495 36.77 1.28 -61.83
CA GLY A 495 36.05 1.94 -62.94
C GLY A 495 35.50 3.36 -62.69
N GLU A 496 36.33 4.33 -62.24
CA GLU A 496 35.88 5.74 -62.14
C GLU A 496 35.65 6.36 -63.54
N HIS A 497 34.46 6.93 -63.81
CA HIS A 497 34.32 7.88 -64.92
C HIS A 497 33.49 9.13 -64.60
N ARG A 498 34.03 10.26 -65.05
CA ARG A 498 33.83 11.61 -64.50
C ARG A 498 33.34 12.56 -65.59
N ARG A 499 32.27 13.35 -65.35
CA ARG A 499 31.81 14.62 -66.02
C ARG A 499 30.28 14.68 -66.14
N ARG A 500 29.61 15.85 -66.30
CA ARG A 500 29.78 17.21 -65.72
C ARG A 500 28.64 18.11 -66.22
N ARG A 501 28.16 19.04 -65.37
CA ARG A 501 27.58 20.37 -65.71
C ARG A 501 26.20 20.47 -66.43
N ARG A 502 25.31 21.22 -65.74
CA ARG A 502 24.56 22.43 -66.20
C ARG A 502 23.26 22.27 -67.04
N ALA A 503 22.30 23.21 -67.03
CA ALA A 503 21.92 24.29 -66.08
C ALA A 503 20.65 25.08 -66.54
N ARG A 504 20.06 25.86 -65.60
CA ARG A 504 19.21 27.08 -65.79
C ARG A 504 17.75 26.90 -66.27
N GLY A 505 16.96 27.97 -66.09
CA GLY A 505 15.48 28.01 -66.08
C GLY A 505 14.98 28.17 -64.62
N ALA A 506 14.89 29.34 -63.99
CA ALA A 506 14.37 30.67 -64.41
C ALA A 506 12.83 30.65 -64.53
N GLU A 507 12.10 31.27 -63.57
CA GLU A 507 11.47 32.62 -63.68
C GLU A 507 10.02 32.48 -64.27
N GLU A 508 8.95 33.19 -63.88
CA GLU A 508 8.70 34.33 -62.95
C GLU A 508 7.17 34.42 -62.59
N GLU A 509 6.82 35.18 -61.53
CA GLU A 509 5.61 36.08 -61.30
C GLU A 509 4.14 35.61 -61.63
N GLU A 510 3.00 36.20 -61.20
CA GLU A 510 2.51 37.23 -60.21
C GLU A 510 0.97 37.00 -60.04
N ASP A 511 0.18 37.48 -59.06
CA ASP A 511 0.32 37.54 -57.58
C ASP A 511 -1.01 37.06 -56.89
N GLY A 512 -2.02 37.83 -56.42
CA GLY A 512 -2.21 39.30 -56.34
C GLY A 512 -3.54 39.77 -55.69
N GLY A 513 -3.58 39.87 -54.33
CA GLY A 513 -4.62 40.59 -53.55
C GLY A 513 -6.05 39.98 -53.47
N SER A 514 -7.01 40.53 -52.70
CA SER A 514 -6.99 41.33 -51.46
C SER A 514 -8.43 41.56 -50.91
N ALA A 515 -8.53 41.91 -49.61
CA ALA A 515 -9.60 42.70 -48.96
C ALA A 515 -11.01 42.12 -48.60
N ALA A 516 -11.37 42.40 -47.33
CA ALA A 516 -12.66 42.90 -46.81
C ALA A 516 -13.91 42.00 -46.61
N GLU A 517 -14.22 41.81 -45.32
CA GLU A 517 -15.51 42.07 -44.63
C GLU A 517 -16.87 41.74 -45.28
N ALA A 518 -17.64 40.89 -44.57
CA ALA A 518 -19.10 41.07 -44.43
C ALA A 518 -19.56 40.52 -43.07
N SER A 519 -20.36 41.30 -42.34
CA SER A 519 -20.96 40.93 -41.04
C SER A 519 -22.34 40.31 -41.19
N ASN A 520 -22.81 39.57 -40.16
CA ASN A 520 -24.24 39.41 -39.91
C ASN A 520 -24.53 38.95 -38.47
N GLU A 521 -25.19 39.81 -37.69
CA GLU A 521 -25.92 39.42 -36.48
C GLU A 521 -27.42 39.36 -36.79
N ALA A 522 -28.13 38.35 -36.29
CA ALA A 522 -29.59 38.36 -36.27
C ALA A 522 -30.17 37.51 -35.12
N SER A 523 -30.99 38.14 -34.28
CA SER A 523 -31.85 37.57 -33.24
C SER A 523 -32.83 38.66 -32.79
N PRO A 524 -33.90 38.39 -32.00
CA PRO A 524 -34.31 37.11 -31.41
C PRO A 524 -35.78 36.71 -31.75
N ALA A 525 -36.26 35.60 -31.18
CA ALA A 525 -37.70 35.33 -31.04
C ALA A 525 -38.02 34.58 -29.72
N ALA A 526 -39.21 34.83 -29.19
CA ALA A 526 -39.72 34.46 -27.85
C ALA A 526 -39.49 33.01 -27.36
N GLY A 527 -39.35 32.86 -26.03
CA GLY A 527 -39.47 31.57 -25.33
C GLY A 527 -40.90 31.32 -24.80
N PRO A 528 -41.06 30.29 -23.95
CA PRO A 528 -41.75 30.54 -22.66
C PRO A 528 -40.88 30.17 -21.45
N ALA A 529 -41.32 30.62 -20.27
CA ALA A 529 -40.59 30.53 -19.00
C ALA A 529 -41.14 29.38 -18.09
N PRO A 530 -40.80 29.26 -16.78
CA PRO A 530 -40.12 28.06 -16.30
C PRO A 530 -40.94 27.17 -15.36
N ALA A 531 -40.62 25.87 -15.36
CA ALA A 531 -41.14 24.92 -14.37
C ALA A 531 -40.39 25.03 -13.03
N ALA A 532 -41.17 25.05 -11.94
CA ALA A 532 -40.76 25.34 -10.57
C ALA A 532 -39.44 24.72 -10.08
N ALA A 533 -38.66 25.51 -9.35
CA ALA A 533 -37.53 25.01 -8.57
C ALA A 533 -38.03 24.19 -7.37
N ALA A 534 -37.68 22.90 -7.31
CA ALA A 534 -37.78 22.12 -6.09
C ALA A 534 -36.69 22.56 -5.11
N ALA A 535 -37.06 22.96 -3.90
CA ALA A 535 -36.11 23.43 -2.90
C ALA A 535 -35.12 22.34 -2.49
N ALA A 536 -33.83 22.69 -2.40
CA ALA A 536 -32.84 21.79 -1.82
C ALA A 536 -33.14 21.58 -0.31
N PRO A 537 -33.10 20.33 0.21
CA PRO A 537 -33.13 20.13 1.65
C PRO A 537 -31.90 20.79 2.28
N ALA A 538 -32.10 21.51 3.38
CA ALA A 538 -31.03 22.24 4.04
C ALA A 538 -29.94 21.29 4.56
N ALA A 539 -28.71 21.78 4.65
CA ALA A 539 -27.58 20.99 5.13
C ALA A 539 -27.78 20.56 6.59
N ALA A 540 -28.08 19.28 6.80
CA ALA A 540 -27.98 18.66 8.11
C ALA A 540 -26.50 18.61 8.51
N ALA A 541 -26.12 19.43 9.49
CA ALA A 541 -24.81 19.35 10.12
C ALA A 541 -24.82 18.17 11.10
N ASP A 542 -24.52 16.96 10.59
CA ASP A 542 -24.36 15.77 11.43
C ASP A 542 -23.15 15.96 12.37
N THR A 543 -23.45 16.43 13.58
CA THR A 543 -22.59 16.27 14.75
C THR A 543 -22.25 14.81 14.91
N ALA A 544 -20.98 14.47 15.14
CA ALA A 544 -20.50 13.10 15.19
C ALA A 544 -21.32 12.21 16.15
N ALA A 545 -22.26 11.46 15.59
CA ALA A 545 -23.03 10.47 16.32
C ALA A 545 -22.07 9.38 16.79
N ALA A 546 -21.91 9.23 18.10
CA ALA A 546 -21.21 8.10 18.67
C ALA A 546 -21.91 6.83 18.19
N ALA A 547 -21.18 5.99 17.44
CA ALA A 547 -21.74 4.75 16.92
C ALA A 547 -22.31 3.92 18.07
N ALA A 548 -23.57 3.47 17.92
CA ALA A 548 -24.20 2.63 18.93
C ALA A 548 -23.32 1.39 19.20
N PRO A 549 -23.16 0.98 20.46
CA PRO A 549 -22.27 -0.13 20.80
C PRO A 549 -22.71 -1.40 20.04
N VAL A 550 -21.79 -1.94 19.23
CA VAL A 550 -21.99 -3.21 18.54
C VAL A 550 -22.19 -4.29 19.60
N ASP A 551 -23.19 -5.15 19.43
CA ASP A 551 -23.42 -6.28 20.32
C ASP A 551 -22.18 -7.19 20.32
N ALA A 552 -21.49 -7.22 21.46
CA ALA A 552 -20.25 -7.97 21.62
C ALA A 552 -20.47 -9.48 21.44
N ASP A 553 -21.66 -10.01 21.76
CA ASP A 553 -21.92 -11.45 21.69
C ASP A 553 -22.13 -11.96 20.26
N ALA A 554 -22.38 -11.06 19.29
CA ALA A 554 -22.35 -11.37 17.87
C ALA A 554 -20.92 -11.68 17.33
N LEU A 555 -19.87 -11.31 18.07
CA LEU A 555 -18.50 -11.43 17.60
C LEU A 555 -17.89 -12.84 17.87
N PRO A 556 -17.07 -13.37 16.94
CA PRO A 556 -16.26 -14.56 17.17
C PRO A 556 -15.43 -14.51 18.46
N ALA A 557 -15.26 -15.68 19.09
CA ALA A 557 -14.65 -15.78 20.44
C ALA A 557 -13.21 -15.22 20.60
N PRO A 558 -12.36 -15.05 19.57
CA PRO A 558 -11.13 -14.25 19.69
C PRO A 558 -11.42 -12.75 19.79
N GLN A 559 -12.34 -12.24 18.98
CA GLN A 559 -12.67 -10.81 18.87
C GLN A 559 -13.33 -10.28 20.16
N ARG A 560 -14.21 -11.07 20.80
CA ARG A 560 -14.79 -10.72 22.12
C ARG A 560 -13.75 -10.45 23.21
N ARG A 561 -12.59 -11.12 23.17
CA ARG A 561 -11.52 -10.97 24.18
C ARG A 561 -10.60 -9.76 23.93
N LEU A 562 -10.76 -9.05 22.82
CA LEU A 562 -10.11 -7.74 22.59
C LEU A 562 -10.89 -6.57 23.20
N LEU A 563 -12.05 -6.83 23.81
CA LEU A 563 -12.87 -5.84 24.52
C LEU A 563 -12.69 -5.86 26.04
N SER A 564 -12.13 -6.94 26.62
CA SER A 564 -11.78 -7.02 28.05
C SER A 564 -10.46 -6.35 28.37
N ASP A 565 -9.55 -6.30 27.41
CA ASP A 565 -8.13 -5.99 27.60
C ASP A 565 -7.90 -4.46 27.43
N GLY A 566 -8.70 -3.65 28.12
CA GLY A 566 -8.75 -2.19 27.99
C GLY A 566 -7.53 -1.46 28.56
N ASP A 567 -7.27 -0.25 28.07
CA ASP A 567 -6.09 0.57 28.43
C ASP A 567 -5.94 0.77 29.95
N GLY A 568 -4.94 0.08 30.52
CA GLY A 568 -4.32 0.53 31.75
C GLY A 568 -3.41 1.73 31.47
N ASP A 569 -3.31 2.66 32.43
CA ASP A 569 -2.33 3.74 32.41
C ASP A 569 -0.90 3.16 32.56
N GLU A 570 -0.34 2.70 31.45
CA GLU A 570 0.99 2.11 31.32
C GLU A 570 2.09 3.17 31.40
N VAL A 571 2.37 3.64 32.61
CA VAL A 571 3.50 4.53 32.87
C VAL A 571 4.81 3.74 32.82
N ALA A 572 5.74 4.18 31.95
CA ALA A 572 7.09 3.63 31.89
C ALA A 572 7.77 3.72 33.27
N ALA A 573 8.34 2.62 33.75
CA ALA A 573 9.01 2.59 35.05
C ALA A 573 10.32 3.40 35.03
N ALA A 574 10.83 3.80 36.20
CA ALA A 574 12.14 4.44 36.28
C ALA A 574 13.24 3.52 35.70
N GLY A 575 14.09 4.08 34.82
CA GLY A 575 15.11 3.33 34.06
C GLY A 575 14.67 2.93 32.65
N VAL A 576 13.36 2.86 32.37
CA VAL A 576 12.83 2.41 31.08
C VAL A 576 13.06 3.45 29.98
N GLN A 577 13.56 2.99 28.84
CA GLN A 577 13.69 3.78 27.61
C GLN A 577 12.66 3.30 26.58
N CYS A 578 12.13 4.22 25.77
CA CYS A 578 11.13 3.90 24.74
C CYS A 578 11.49 4.56 23.41
N VAL A 579 11.51 3.78 22.32
CA VAL A 579 11.64 4.28 20.95
C VAL A 579 10.29 4.26 20.26
N ARG A 580 9.89 5.39 19.68
CA ARG A 580 8.64 5.53 18.93
C ARG A 580 8.94 5.59 17.44
N PHE A 581 8.29 4.73 16.66
CA PHE A 581 8.51 4.59 15.23
C PHE A 581 7.39 5.28 14.43
N PRO A 582 7.67 5.93 13.29
CA PRO A 582 6.62 6.37 12.38
C PRO A 582 5.89 5.16 11.78
N ILE A 583 4.58 5.29 11.57
CA ILE A 583 3.78 4.33 10.82
C ILE A 583 3.48 4.90 9.43
N VAL A 584 3.62 4.06 8.41
CA VAL A 584 3.04 4.25 7.07
C VAL A 584 2.25 2.99 6.77
N ILE A 585 0.94 3.10 6.53
CA ILE A 585 0.14 1.93 6.14
C ILE A 585 0.66 1.42 4.79
N GLY A 586 1.23 0.22 4.75
CA GLY A 586 1.88 -0.34 3.55
C GLY A 586 0.90 -0.63 2.43
N GLU A 587 -0.26 -1.18 2.79
CA GLU A 587 -1.40 -1.35 1.91
C GLU A 587 -2.72 -1.24 2.68
N PHE A 588 -3.73 -0.66 2.02
CA PHE A 588 -5.14 -0.77 2.37
C PHE A 588 -5.98 -0.53 1.10
N GLY A 589 -7.14 -1.15 1.00
CA GLY A 589 -8.03 -0.99 -0.14
C GLY A 589 -9.31 -1.80 -0.06
N SER A 590 -10.22 -1.56 -0.99
CA SER A 590 -11.51 -2.27 -1.15
C SER A 590 -12.10 -1.97 -2.52
N PHE A 591 -12.98 -2.84 -3.03
CA PHE A 591 -13.92 -2.49 -4.10
C PHE A 591 -14.81 -1.29 -3.73
N PHE A 592 -15.03 -1.06 -2.43
CA PHE A 592 -15.87 0.01 -1.87
C PHE A 592 -17.36 -0.14 -2.25
N GLU A 593 -17.82 -1.39 -2.32
CA GLU A 593 -19.17 -1.79 -2.74
C GLU A 593 -19.97 -2.47 -1.61
N GLN A 594 -19.32 -3.28 -0.76
CA GLN A 594 -19.99 -4.03 0.30
C GLN A 594 -20.18 -3.15 1.56
N PRO A 595 -21.34 -3.16 2.25
CA PRO A 595 -21.61 -2.25 3.36
C PRO A 595 -20.64 -2.36 4.54
N ASN A 596 -20.20 -3.58 4.85
CA ASN A 596 -19.21 -3.87 5.90
C ASN A 596 -17.82 -3.31 5.56
N ASP A 597 -17.40 -3.37 4.30
CA ASP A 597 -16.16 -2.76 3.81
C ASP A 597 -16.22 -1.23 3.84
N VAL A 598 -17.35 -0.64 3.43
CA VAL A 598 -17.55 0.83 3.47
C VAL A 598 -17.54 1.34 4.93
N GLN A 599 -18.16 0.60 5.85
CA GLN A 599 -18.10 0.88 7.28
C GLN A 599 -16.67 0.73 7.83
N TRP A 600 -15.99 -0.38 7.53
CA TRP A 600 -14.59 -0.62 7.93
C TRP A 600 -13.66 0.51 7.47
N MET A 601 -13.78 0.94 6.21
CA MET A 601 -13.00 2.04 5.66
C MET A 601 -13.30 3.37 6.40
N SER A 602 -14.56 3.63 6.75
CA SER A 602 -14.93 4.78 7.57
C SER A 602 -14.32 4.72 8.98
N ASP A 603 -14.35 3.56 9.64
CA ASP A 603 -13.81 3.38 10.98
C ASP A 603 -12.27 3.43 11.00
N PHE A 604 -11.63 2.87 9.96
CA PHE A 604 -10.18 2.93 9.74
C PHE A 604 -9.69 4.37 9.52
N ALA A 605 -10.41 5.17 8.73
CA ALA A 605 -10.09 6.59 8.55
C ALA A 605 -10.22 7.38 9.85
N THR A 606 -11.24 7.09 10.67
CA THR A 606 -11.41 7.72 12.00
C THR A 606 -10.28 7.33 12.95
N TRP A 607 -9.85 6.06 12.96
CA TRP A 607 -8.69 5.63 13.74
C TRP A 607 -7.40 6.35 13.29
N LEU A 608 -7.15 6.45 11.98
CA LEU A 608 -6.00 7.17 11.45
C LEU A 608 -6.03 8.67 11.81
N ALA A 609 -7.20 9.32 11.83
CA ALA A 609 -7.34 10.71 12.25
C ALA A 609 -7.06 10.90 13.75
N ASN A 610 -7.52 9.97 14.59
CA ASN A 610 -7.23 9.96 16.03
C ASN A 610 -5.74 9.74 16.30
N GLN A 611 -5.12 8.75 15.65
CA GLN A 611 -3.70 8.46 15.74
C GLN A 611 -2.85 9.65 15.24
N GLN A 612 -3.22 10.29 14.12
CA GLN A 612 -2.58 11.51 13.61
C GLN A 612 -2.64 12.65 14.64
N SER A 613 -3.77 12.78 15.35
CA SER A 613 -3.96 13.80 16.38
C SER A 613 -3.11 13.52 17.62
N ALA A 614 -3.01 12.26 18.06
CA ALA A 614 -2.16 11.84 19.18
C ALA A 614 -0.65 11.97 18.89
N VAL A 615 -0.24 11.86 17.62
CA VAL A 615 1.15 11.98 17.18
C VAL A 615 1.54 13.43 16.84
N GLY A 616 0.56 14.29 16.54
CA GLY A 616 0.79 15.67 16.08
C GLY A 616 1.43 15.74 14.68
N ALA A 617 1.20 14.74 13.84
CA ALA A 617 1.71 14.66 12.47
C ALA A 617 0.83 13.81 11.56
N PRO A 618 0.71 14.16 10.26
CA PRO A 618 -0.07 13.39 9.30
C PRO A 618 0.54 12.00 9.05
N ILE A 619 -0.30 10.98 9.13
CA ILE A 619 0.13 9.58 8.94
C ILE A 619 0.17 9.24 7.45
N GLY A 620 1.20 8.49 7.08
CA GLY A 620 1.36 8.00 5.72
C GLY A 620 0.56 6.73 5.46
N TRP A 621 0.20 6.52 4.19
CA TRP A 621 -0.46 5.32 3.72
C TRP A 621 -0.19 5.12 2.22
N ALA A 622 -0.29 3.89 1.73
CA ALA A 622 -0.36 3.59 0.30
C ALA A 622 -1.67 2.86 -0.02
N PHE A 623 -2.47 3.42 -0.92
CA PHE A 623 -3.72 2.80 -1.35
C PHE A 623 -3.42 1.66 -2.34
N TRP A 624 -3.98 0.48 -2.10
CA TRP A 624 -3.97 -0.64 -3.05
C TRP A 624 -5.26 -0.57 -3.90
N ALA A 625 -5.19 -0.39 -5.22
CA ALA A 625 -4.03 -0.09 -6.07
C ALA A 625 -4.40 0.92 -7.18
N TYR A 626 -3.47 1.20 -8.10
CA TYR A 626 -3.74 2.09 -9.23
C TYR A 626 -4.86 1.52 -10.12
N ASN A 627 -4.86 0.23 -10.41
CA ASN A 627 -5.69 -0.37 -11.46
C ASN A 627 -6.50 -1.61 -11.02
N ALA A 628 -7.47 -1.98 -11.85
CA ALA A 628 -8.40 -3.07 -11.63
C ALA A 628 -7.88 -4.50 -11.85
N ASN A 629 -6.58 -4.72 -12.14
CA ASN A 629 -6.01 -6.08 -12.09
C ASN A 629 -5.90 -6.60 -10.64
N SER A 630 -6.02 -5.72 -9.64
CA SER A 630 -6.28 -6.08 -8.24
C SER A 630 -7.68 -6.70 -8.14
N GLY A 631 -7.75 -8.03 -8.14
CA GLY A 631 -9.00 -8.80 -8.06
C GLY A 631 -9.70 -8.76 -6.69
N ASP A 632 -9.09 -8.09 -5.72
CA ASP A 632 -9.46 -7.94 -4.32
C ASP A 632 -9.90 -6.50 -3.96
N THR A 633 -9.41 -5.48 -4.66
CA THR A 633 -9.83 -4.07 -4.44
C THR A 633 -10.34 -3.36 -5.69
N GLY A 634 -10.04 -3.82 -6.90
CA GLY A 634 -10.42 -3.15 -8.16
C GLY A 634 -9.75 -1.79 -8.41
N GLY A 635 -8.85 -1.33 -7.54
CA GLY A 635 -8.04 -0.11 -7.70
C GLY A 635 -8.80 1.22 -7.80
N ILE A 636 -8.11 2.29 -8.25
CA ILE A 636 -8.71 3.62 -8.53
C ILE A 636 -9.02 3.88 -10.00
N VAL A 637 -8.46 3.11 -10.94
CA VAL A 637 -8.83 3.09 -12.36
C VAL A 637 -9.50 1.76 -12.67
N ASN A 638 -10.72 1.80 -13.22
CA ASN A 638 -11.45 0.59 -13.55
C ASN A 638 -10.85 -0.15 -14.77
N GLY A 639 -11.40 -1.33 -15.11
CA GLY A 639 -10.89 -2.21 -16.16
C GLY A 639 -10.87 -1.63 -17.60
N ASN A 640 -11.38 -0.43 -17.85
CA ASN A 640 -11.23 0.25 -19.15
C ASN A 640 -9.98 1.16 -19.23
N TRP A 641 -9.20 1.27 -18.14
CA TRP A 641 -7.96 2.06 -18.02
C TRP A 641 -8.12 3.58 -18.25
N GLN A 642 -9.37 4.06 -18.32
CA GLN A 642 -9.73 5.46 -18.59
C GLN A 642 -10.57 6.09 -17.48
N THR A 643 -11.50 5.34 -16.88
CA THR A 643 -12.46 5.86 -15.91
C THR A 643 -11.93 5.72 -14.47
N LEU A 644 -11.81 6.85 -13.78
CA LEU A 644 -11.45 6.87 -12.35
C LEU A 644 -12.65 6.53 -11.46
N MET A 645 -12.42 5.75 -10.41
CA MET A 645 -13.40 5.42 -9.39
C MET A 645 -13.59 6.58 -8.40
N TRP A 646 -14.32 7.60 -8.83
CA TRP A 646 -14.56 8.83 -8.05
C TRP A 646 -15.23 8.61 -6.69
N VAL A 647 -15.87 7.47 -6.42
CA VAL A 647 -16.33 7.14 -5.05
C VAL A 647 -15.14 6.93 -4.09
N LYS A 648 -14.12 6.18 -4.51
CA LYS A 648 -12.90 5.93 -3.73
C LYS A 648 -12.06 7.19 -3.60
N LEU A 649 -11.86 7.93 -4.69
CA LEU A 649 -11.08 9.18 -4.67
C LEU A 649 -11.70 10.24 -3.73
N ARG A 650 -13.03 10.39 -3.73
CA ARG A 650 -13.73 11.29 -2.78
C ARG A 650 -13.51 10.85 -1.33
N PHE A 651 -13.65 9.56 -1.02
CA PHE A 651 -13.31 9.05 0.31
C PHE A 651 -11.85 9.36 0.71
N LEU A 652 -10.88 9.20 -0.20
CA LEU A 652 -9.48 9.52 0.09
C LEU A 652 -9.26 11.03 0.35
N VAL A 653 -9.97 11.91 -0.35
CA VAL A 653 -9.96 13.37 -0.13
C VAL A 653 -10.61 13.72 1.21
N ASP A 654 -11.87 13.31 1.37
CA ASP A 654 -12.77 13.75 2.45
C ASP A 654 -12.39 13.13 3.81
N ARG A 655 -11.75 11.95 3.82
CA ARG A 655 -11.46 11.19 5.06
C ARG A 655 -9.99 10.83 5.28
N MET A 656 -9.17 10.72 4.22
CA MET A 656 -7.77 10.22 4.33
C MET A 656 -6.69 11.31 4.11
N GLY A 657 -7.11 12.53 3.81
CA GLY A 657 -6.25 13.71 3.66
C GLY A 657 -5.55 13.84 2.31
N LEU A 658 -6.09 13.24 1.25
CA LEU A 658 -5.61 13.43 -0.13
C LEU A 658 -5.95 14.86 -0.62
N ARG A 659 -5.03 15.52 -1.34
CA ARG A 659 -5.20 16.91 -1.81
C ARG A 659 -4.96 17.06 -3.32
N PRO A 660 -5.99 16.80 -4.15
CA PRO A 660 -5.93 16.99 -5.59
C PRO A 660 -5.65 18.45 -5.98
N TRP A 661 -5.17 18.65 -7.20
CA TRP A 661 -4.75 19.94 -7.77
C TRP A 661 -5.80 21.06 -7.71
N TYR A 662 -7.08 20.71 -7.55
CA TYR A 662 -8.22 21.63 -7.59
C TYR A 662 -8.67 22.20 -6.23
N LEU A 663 -8.07 21.75 -5.11
CA LEU A 663 -8.39 22.24 -3.75
C LEU A 663 -7.46 23.40 -3.35
#